data_AF-T0KYT2-F1
#
_entry.id   AF-T0KYT2-F1
#
_cell.length_a   1.000
_cell.length_b   1.000
_cell.length_c   1.000
_cell.angle_alpha   90.00
_cell.angle_beta   90.00
_cell.angle_gamma   90.00
#
_symmetry.space_group_name_H-M   'P 1'
#
loop_
_entity.id
_entity.type
_entity.pdbx_description
1 polymer ?
#
loop_
_entity_poly.entity_id
_entity_poly.type
_entity_poly.pdbx_seq_one_letter_code
_entity_poly.pdbx_strand_id
1 'polypeptide(L)'
;MEAEIRTVLPNIDPVLSEYSVGYLTHASTIWSDEEEQSGPSPLAEAASTVTELLLSASGKPDAKLQEKIEKLVEKWVEKYSEANGAQRSGPSAVKRLDQTFQVGSQRNISSTLAVATGAVDLESANARKVESKVDRKKLEKAERKIAAKQQKKTFKTVEYEASKLLNEPESTQSYEEFYMAVNPLQLGSSGGNKTKDIKLDNVDVSIGGQRILTDTNFTLAYGHRYGLVGHNGVGKSTLLRALSRRELPIPPYITILHVEQELTGDDTPAIQAVLDADVWRKVLLKEQAEITQKLSDIETQRASLADTSADAAKLDRDREALDNRLGDIQGKLAEMESDKAESRAASILAGLGFSAERQQNATKTFSGGWRMRLALARALFCEPDLLLLDEPSNMLDVPSIAFLSNYLQGYPSTVLVVSHDRAFLNEVATDIIHQHSQRLDYYRGANFESFYATREERKKTAKREYENQMAQRAHLQAFIDKFRYNAAKSSEAQSRIKKLEKMPVLEPPETEYSVKFKFPEVEKLSPPIIQMTGVTFGYSKENILLRNVDLDVQLDSRIGIVGPNGAGKTTVLKLLIGKLSPTSGLISQNPRLRVGFFAQHHVDALDLTMSAVSFMAKTYPGKTDEEYRRQLGAFGITGTTGLQKMAVLSGGQKSRVAFACLALTNPHILVLDEPSNHLDIEAMDALADALKEFEGGVLMVSHDVTMLQTVCTSLWVCDGGTVEKFPGDVQAYKKRIAAQADAAGVVKAH
;
A
#
# COMPACT_ATOMS: atom_id res chain seq x y z
N MET A 1 -33.64 27.20 -30.77
CA MET A 1 -33.19 26.52 -29.55
C MET A 1 -32.19 27.36 -28.79
N GLU A 2 -30.91 27.48 -29.17
CA GLU A 2 -29.94 28.30 -28.39
C GLU A 2 -30.36 29.78 -28.23
N ALA A 3 -30.84 30.41 -29.31
CA ALA A 3 -31.39 31.77 -29.24
C ALA A 3 -32.65 31.86 -28.34
N GLU A 4 -33.46 30.80 -28.27
CA GLU A 4 -34.64 30.76 -27.40
C GLU A 4 -34.23 30.63 -25.92
N ILE A 5 -33.18 29.85 -25.60
CA ILE A 5 -32.60 29.82 -24.23
C ILE A 5 -32.15 31.21 -23.83
N ARG A 6 -31.41 31.90 -24.70
CA ARG A 6 -30.90 33.25 -24.41
C ARG A 6 -32.01 34.29 -24.27
N THR A 7 -33.20 34.08 -24.85
CA THR A 7 -34.36 34.96 -24.58
C THR A 7 -34.97 34.75 -23.20
N VAL A 8 -34.91 33.54 -22.65
CA VAL A 8 -35.44 33.22 -21.31
C VAL A 8 -34.38 33.46 -20.22
N LEU A 9 -33.12 33.17 -20.52
CA LEU A 9 -31.95 33.29 -19.66
C LEU A 9 -30.84 34.08 -20.39
N PRO A 10 -30.88 35.42 -20.36
CA PRO A 10 -29.94 36.26 -21.12
C PRO A 10 -28.49 36.17 -20.63
N ASN A 11 -28.27 35.74 -19.38
CA ASN A 11 -26.94 35.62 -18.76
C ASN A 11 -26.44 34.18 -18.67
N ILE A 12 -27.05 33.22 -19.39
CA ILE A 12 -26.59 31.83 -19.36
C ILE A 12 -25.22 31.68 -20.01
N ASP A 13 -24.37 30.82 -19.45
CA ASP A 13 -23.10 30.43 -20.07
C ASP A 13 -23.38 29.80 -21.46
N PRO A 14 -22.74 30.29 -22.53
CA PRO A 14 -22.86 29.71 -23.87
C PRO A 14 -22.63 28.20 -23.90
N VAL A 15 -21.71 27.68 -23.09
CA VAL A 15 -21.37 26.25 -23.02
C VAL A 15 -22.57 25.43 -22.53
N LEU A 16 -23.28 25.92 -21.51
CA LEU A 16 -24.48 25.25 -21.00
C LEU A 16 -25.62 25.27 -22.02
N SER A 17 -25.77 26.38 -22.76
CA SER A 17 -26.78 26.47 -23.81
C SER A 17 -26.50 25.53 -24.99
N GLU A 18 -25.24 25.39 -25.38
CA GLU A 18 -24.80 24.47 -26.44
C GLU A 18 -24.94 23.01 -26.01
N TYR A 19 -24.58 22.71 -24.76
CA TYR A 19 -24.73 21.38 -24.17
C TYR A 19 -26.20 20.94 -24.12
N SER A 20 -27.11 21.79 -23.63
CA SER A 20 -28.54 21.49 -23.55
C SER A 20 -29.15 21.17 -24.90
N VAL A 21 -28.78 21.91 -25.94
CA VAL A 21 -29.26 21.67 -27.31
C VAL A 21 -28.64 20.40 -27.87
N GLY A 22 -27.33 20.20 -27.71
CA GLY A 22 -26.62 19.01 -28.18
C GLY A 22 -27.15 17.73 -27.54
N TYR A 23 -27.43 17.75 -26.24
CA TYR A 23 -27.92 16.59 -25.49
C TYR A 23 -29.32 16.17 -25.92
N LEU A 24 -30.26 17.12 -26.05
CA LEU A 24 -31.61 16.82 -26.57
C LEU A 24 -31.59 16.34 -28.03
N THR A 25 -30.69 16.91 -28.84
CA THR A 25 -30.52 16.48 -30.24
C THR A 25 -30.01 15.04 -30.28
N HIS A 26 -29.03 14.68 -29.44
CA HIS A 26 -28.51 13.32 -29.36
C HIS A 26 -29.58 12.34 -28.86
N ALA A 27 -30.29 12.69 -27.78
CA ALA A 27 -31.36 11.86 -27.21
C ALA A 27 -32.50 11.60 -28.21
N SER A 28 -32.82 12.57 -29.07
CA SER A 28 -33.83 12.36 -30.13
C SER A 28 -33.35 11.43 -31.25
N THR A 29 -32.05 11.18 -31.40
CA THR A 29 -31.50 10.25 -32.40
C THR A 29 -31.25 8.84 -31.87
N ILE A 30 -31.32 8.64 -30.55
CA ILE A 30 -31.14 7.33 -29.92
C ILE A 30 -32.42 6.51 -30.12
N TRP A 31 -32.28 5.32 -30.71
CA TRP A 31 -33.38 4.40 -30.91
C TRP A 31 -33.63 3.62 -29.61
N SER A 32 -34.89 3.55 -29.17
CA SER A 32 -35.32 2.66 -28.09
C SER A 32 -35.87 1.36 -28.69
N ASP A 33 -35.33 0.21 -28.30
CA ASP A 33 -35.87 -1.11 -28.68
C ASP A 33 -37.27 -1.30 -28.07
N GLU A 34 -38.20 -1.88 -28.83
CA GLU A 34 -39.61 -2.06 -28.42
C GLU A 34 -39.80 -2.97 -27.18
N GLU A 35 -38.75 -3.64 -26.70
CA GLU A 35 -38.81 -4.57 -25.55
C GLU A 35 -38.63 -3.91 -24.16
N GLU A 36 -38.23 -2.63 -24.07
CA GLU A 36 -38.07 -1.89 -22.80
C GLU A 36 -39.24 -0.92 -22.51
N GLN A 37 -40.49 -1.39 -22.60
CA GLN A 37 -41.69 -0.54 -22.39
C GLN A 37 -42.00 -0.17 -20.92
N SER A 38 -41.10 -0.36 -19.95
CA SER A 38 -41.34 0.10 -18.56
C SER A 38 -40.56 1.35 -18.16
N GLY A 39 -39.74 1.93 -19.04
CA GLY A 39 -38.92 3.12 -18.76
C GLY A 39 -39.42 4.39 -19.45
N PRO A 40 -39.13 5.59 -18.90
CA PRO A 40 -39.35 6.85 -19.62
C PRO A 40 -38.50 6.88 -20.88
N SER A 41 -39.03 7.41 -21.98
CA SER A 41 -38.27 7.51 -23.24
C SER A 41 -36.95 8.27 -23.04
N PRO A 42 -35.85 7.92 -23.75
CA PRO A 42 -34.56 8.61 -23.63
C PRO A 42 -34.66 10.13 -23.84
N LEU A 43 -35.60 10.56 -24.68
CA LEU A 43 -35.89 11.98 -24.91
C LEU A 43 -36.56 12.64 -23.70
N ALA A 44 -37.43 11.93 -22.97
CA ALA A 44 -38.06 12.43 -21.75
C ALA A 44 -37.08 12.55 -20.58
N GLU A 45 -36.15 11.60 -20.45
CA GLU A 45 -35.07 11.67 -19.46
C GLU A 45 -34.06 12.78 -19.79
N ALA A 46 -33.77 12.98 -21.08
CA ALA A 46 -32.96 14.11 -21.51
C ALA A 46 -33.66 15.47 -21.26
N ALA A 47 -34.98 15.52 -21.36
CA ALA A 47 -35.76 16.71 -21.07
C ALA A 47 -35.76 17.07 -19.58
N SER A 48 -35.90 16.10 -18.67
CA SER A 48 -35.85 16.37 -17.23
C SER A 48 -34.47 16.90 -16.81
N THR A 49 -33.40 16.24 -17.27
CA THR A 49 -32.02 16.64 -16.97
C THR A 49 -31.66 18.02 -17.53
N VAL A 50 -32.10 18.37 -18.75
CA VAL A 50 -31.89 19.72 -19.30
C VAL A 50 -32.72 20.77 -18.55
N THR A 51 -33.93 20.43 -18.10
CA THR A 51 -34.75 21.34 -17.30
C THR A 51 -34.07 21.67 -15.97
N GLU A 52 -33.58 20.66 -15.26
CA GLU A 52 -32.82 20.84 -14.02
C GLU A 52 -31.53 21.64 -14.24
N LEU A 53 -30.80 21.38 -15.32
CA LEU A 53 -29.59 22.12 -15.68
C LEU A 53 -29.90 23.60 -15.89
N LEU A 54 -30.93 23.94 -16.67
CA LEU A 54 -31.32 25.32 -16.95
C LEU A 54 -31.86 26.03 -15.69
N LEU A 55 -32.57 25.32 -14.81
CA LEU A 55 -33.01 25.84 -13.51
C LEU A 55 -31.82 26.15 -12.61
N SER A 56 -30.85 25.25 -12.51
CA SER A 56 -29.63 25.48 -11.72
C SER A 56 -28.82 26.67 -12.24
N ALA A 57 -28.72 26.81 -13.57
CA ALA A 57 -28.02 27.91 -14.22
C ALA A 57 -28.71 29.27 -14.03
N SER A 58 -30.02 29.28 -13.73
CA SER A 58 -30.79 30.52 -13.51
C SER A 58 -30.49 31.21 -12.17
N GLY A 59 -29.83 30.50 -11.22
CA GLY A 59 -29.34 31.04 -9.95
C GLY A 59 -30.40 31.43 -8.90
N LYS A 60 -31.61 31.83 -9.30
CA LYS A 60 -32.76 32.08 -8.42
C LYS A 60 -34.05 31.56 -9.09
N PRO A 61 -34.64 30.45 -8.63
CA PRO A 61 -35.84 29.89 -9.23
C PRO A 61 -37.06 30.71 -8.83
N ASP A 62 -37.50 31.60 -9.71
CA ASP A 62 -38.80 32.26 -9.60
C ASP A 62 -39.84 31.35 -10.25
N ALA A 63 -41.00 31.10 -9.62
CA ALA A 63 -41.99 30.12 -10.11
C ALA A 63 -42.44 30.40 -11.56
N LYS A 64 -42.48 31.68 -11.95
CA LYS A 64 -42.78 32.13 -13.32
C LYS A 64 -41.66 31.84 -14.32
N LEU A 65 -40.41 31.77 -13.87
CA LEU A 65 -39.27 31.45 -14.72
C LEU A 65 -39.17 29.94 -14.94
N GLN A 66 -39.44 29.16 -13.90
CA GLN A 66 -39.53 27.70 -14.00
C GLN A 66 -40.58 27.26 -15.03
N GLU A 67 -41.79 27.82 -14.95
CA GLU A 67 -42.87 27.52 -15.91
C GLU A 67 -42.49 27.88 -17.35
N LYS A 68 -41.66 28.93 -17.56
CA LYS A 68 -41.16 29.30 -18.89
C LYS A 68 -40.09 28.34 -19.40
N ILE A 69 -39.23 27.82 -18.54
CA ILE A 69 -38.19 26.85 -18.90
C ILE A 69 -38.84 25.50 -19.24
N GLU A 70 -39.79 25.04 -18.42
CA GLU A 70 -40.53 23.80 -18.66
C GLU A 70 -41.28 23.85 -20.01
N LYS A 71 -42.05 24.92 -20.27
CA LYS A 71 -42.73 25.12 -21.56
C LYS A 71 -41.78 25.19 -22.76
N LEU A 72 -40.57 25.71 -22.57
CA LEU A 72 -39.58 25.84 -23.62
C LEU A 72 -38.95 24.48 -23.95
N VAL A 73 -38.66 23.65 -22.93
CA VAL A 73 -38.15 22.29 -23.12
C VAL A 73 -39.24 21.38 -23.71
N GLU A 74 -40.48 21.48 -23.24
CA GLU A 74 -41.63 20.73 -23.76
C GLU A 74 -41.87 21.01 -25.24
N LYS A 75 -41.85 22.29 -25.65
CA LYS A 75 -41.94 22.71 -27.06
C LYS A 75 -40.86 22.05 -27.93
N TRP A 76 -39.67 21.79 -27.40
CA TRP A 76 -38.61 21.13 -28.15
C TRP A 76 -38.78 19.62 -28.21
N VAL A 77 -39.22 18.99 -27.12
CA VAL A 77 -39.58 17.58 -27.11
C VAL A 77 -40.67 17.30 -28.13
N GLU A 78 -41.72 18.13 -28.17
CA GLU A 78 -42.77 18.06 -29.19
C GLU A 78 -42.18 18.19 -30.60
N LYS A 79 -41.37 19.22 -30.86
CA LYS A 79 -40.73 19.42 -32.17
C LYS A 79 -39.85 18.24 -32.61
N TYR A 80 -39.15 17.60 -31.68
CA TYR A 80 -38.33 16.43 -31.97
C TYR A 80 -39.18 15.16 -32.15
N SER A 81 -40.26 15.01 -31.39
CA SER A 81 -41.21 13.91 -31.53
C SER A 81 -41.96 13.98 -32.88
N GLU A 82 -42.34 15.18 -33.33
CA GLU A 82 -42.95 15.41 -34.65
C GLU A 82 -41.95 15.17 -35.79
N ALA A 83 -40.70 15.61 -35.64
CA ALA A 83 -39.64 15.39 -36.63
C ALA A 83 -39.26 13.89 -36.78
N ASN A 84 -39.38 13.13 -35.70
CA ASN A 84 -39.14 11.68 -35.67
C ASN A 84 -40.39 10.84 -36.02
N GLY A 85 -41.53 11.49 -36.30
CA GLY A 85 -42.81 10.90 -36.68
C GLY A 85 -42.82 10.28 -38.08
N ALA A 86 -42.02 9.23 -38.27
CA ALA A 86 -42.20 8.20 -39.30
C ALA A 86 -41.31 7.00 -38.91
N GLN A 87 -41.96 5.95 -38.37
CA GLN A 87 -41.35 4.66 -38.02
C GLN A 87 -40.29 4.23 -39.05
N ARG A 88 -39.02 4.23 -38.64
CA ARG A 88 -37.95 3.52 -39.37
C ARG A 88 -37.74 2.16 -38.72
N SER A 89 -38.54 1.19 -39.14
CA SER A 89 -38.23 -0.23 -38.95
C SER A 89 -37.22 -0.64 -40.04
N GLY A 90 -36.02 -1.10 -39.64
CA GLY A 90 -35.01 -1.59 -40.57
C GLY A 90 -33.87 -2.32 -39.82
N PRO A 91 -33.34 -3.44 -40.36
CA PRO A 91 -32.61 -4.42 -39.57
C PRO A 91 -31.17 -4.01 -39.25
N SER A 92 -30.71 -4.52 -38.11
CA SER A 92 -29.39 -4.34 -37.51
C SER A 92 -28.25 -4.80 -38.42
N ALA A 93 -27.36 -3.87 -38.78
CA ALA A 93 -26.02 -4.20 -39.25
C ALA A 93 -25.06 -3.03 -39.01
N VAL A 94 -24.21 -3.24 -38.00
CA VAL A 94 -22.95 -2.56 -37.68
C VAL A 94 -22.35 -1.76 -38.85
N LYS A 95 -22.30 -0.43 -38.69
CA LYS A 95 -21.29 0.43 -39.33
C LYS A 95 -20.80 1.48 -38.33
N ARG A 96 -19.67 1.17 -37.68
CA ARG A 96 -18.80 2.20 -37.11
C ARG A 96 -18.00 2.82 -38.26
N LEU A 97 -18.26 4.09 -38.54
CA LEU A 97 -17.28 5.08 -39.02
C LEU A 97 -17.71 6.40 -38.37
N ASP A 98 -16.92 6.90 -37.43
CA ASP A 98 -15.84 7.88 -37.68
C ASP A 98 -16.39 9.20 -38.20
N GLN A 99 -16.72 10.09 -37.27
CA GLN A 99 -16.27 11.47 -37.32
C GLN A 99 -16.59 12.17 -36.01
N THR A 100 -15.57 12.64 -35.29
CA THR A 100 -15.72 13.92 -34.60
C THR A 100 -14.43 14.70 -34.64
N PHE A 101 -14.56 15.89 -35.20
CA PHE A 101 -13.61 16.97 -35.26
C PHE A 101 -13.25 17.41 -33.83
N GLN A 102 -11.95 17.64 -33.59
CA GLN A 102 -11.48 18.30 -32.39
C GLN A 102 -11.13 19.75 -32.76
N VAL A 103 -12.06 20.67 -32.51
CA VAL A 103 -11.79 22.10 -32.45
C VAL A 103 -11.48 22.42 -30.99
N GLY A 104 -10.23 22.82 -30.71
CA GLY A 104 -9.86 23.29 -29.38
C GLY A 104 -8.46 22.90 -28.91
N SER A 105 -7.42 23.26 -29.65
CA SER A 105 -6.09 23.47 -29.06
C SER A 105 -5.18 24.25 -30.01
N GLN A 106 -5.53 25.51 -30.27
CA GLN A 106 -4.54 26.50 -30.67
C GLN A 106 -4.54 27.63 -29.64
N ARG A 107 -3.63 27.53 -28.68
CA ARG A 107 -2.90 28.67 -28.15
C ARG A 107 -1.69 28.14 -27.38
N ASN A 108 -0.53 28.66 -27.79
CA ASN A 108 0.78 28.59 -27.16
C ASN A 108 1.64 27.37 -27.50
N ILE A 109 2.42 27.49 -28.58
CA ILE A 109 3.87 27.25 -28.62
C ILE A 109 4.39 28.01 -29.84
N SER A 110 5.17 29.09 -29.62
CA SER A 110 6.28 29.52 -30.50
C SER A 110 6.88 30.85 -30.01
N SER A 111 8.09 30.79 -29.43
CA SER A 111 9.06 31.89 -29.47
C SER A 111 10.44 31.40 -29.00
N THR A 112 11.13 30.54 -29.76
CA THR A 112 12.58 30.31 -29.56
C THR A 112 13.32 29.62 -30.72
N LEU A 113 12.79 29.62 -31.95
CA LEU A 113 13.47 28.97 -33.10
C LEU A 113 13.42 29.78 -34.40
N ALA A 114 13.47 31.11 -34.27
CA ALA A 114 13.64 32.03 -35.39
C ALA A 114 15.00 32.73 -35.31
N VAL A 115 16.09 31.97 -35.34
CA VAL A 115 17.42 32.47 -35.72
C VAL A 115 18.15 31.36 -36.47
N ALA A 116 18.70 31.69 -37.64
CA ALA A 116 19.58 30.90 -38.49
C ALA A 116 18.94 30.00 -39.57
N THR A 117 18.26 30.61 -40.53
CA THR A 117 18.32 30.14 -41.93
C THR A 117 18.57 31.34 -42.84
N GLY A 118 19.84 31.61 -43.14
CA GLY A 118 20.27 32.41 -44.27
C GLY A 118 20.59 31.47 -45.43
N ALA A 119 20.00 31.73 -46.59
CA ALA A 119 20.20 30.99 -47.83
C ALA A 119 21.53 31.37 -48.50
N VAL A 120 22.28 30.38 -49.02
CA VAL A 120 23.13 30.53 -50.22
C VAL A 120 23.19 29.18 -50.96
N ASP A 121 22.97 29.28 -52.28
CA ASP A 121 23.03 28.25 -53.33
C ASP A 121 24.29 27.38 -53.36
N LEU A 122 24.14 26.12 -53.81
CA LEU A 122 25.11 25.48 -54.70
C LEU A 122 24.49 24.29 -55.47
N GLU A 123 24.10 24.52 -56.73
CA GLU A 123 24.04 23.47 -57.74
C GLU A 123 25.46 23.17 -58.27
N SER A 124 25.89 21.91 -58.24
CA SER A 124 26.59 21.22 -59.36
C SER A 124 27.23 19.88 -58.97
N ALA A 125 27.20 18.96 -59.93
CA ALA A 125 28.03 17.75 -60.10
C ALA A 125 27.62 16.41 -59.41
N ASN A 126 26.76 15.68 -60.14
CA ASN A 126 26.89 14.27 -60.56
C ASN A 126 27.09 13.10 -59.55
N ALA A 127 26.12 12.17 -59.66
CA ALA A 127 26.26 10.70 -59.72
C ALA A 127 26.17 9.86 -58.41
N ARG A 128 24.97 9.37 -58.07
CA ARG A 128 24.47 8.02 -58.44
C ARG A 128 23.21 7.68 -57.63
N LYS A 129 22.13 7.33 -58.33
CA LYS A 129 20.90 6.76 -57.79
C LYS A 129 21.16 5.41 -57.10
N VAL A 130 20.65 5.25 -55.88
CA VAL A 130 20.21 3.96 -55.34
C VAL A 130 18.74 4.14 -54.96
N GLU A 131 17.84 3.71 -55.84
CA GLU A 131 16.41 3.71 -55.59
C GLU A 131 16.07 2.55 -54.65
N SER A 132 15.87 2.83 -53.36
CA SER A 132 15.16 1.90 -52.47
C SER A 132 13.65 2.03 -52.73
N LYS A 133 13.12 1.19 -53.63
CA LYS A 133 11.66 1.03 -53.78
C LYS A 133 11.10 0.30 -52.56
N VAL A 134 10.82 1.06 -51.51
CA VAL A 134 9.92 0.63 -50.44
C VAL A 134 8.52 1.10 -50.83
N ASP A 135 7.62 0.16 -51.09
CA ASP A 135 6.21 0.42 -51.39
C ASP A 135 5.58 1.23 -50.24
N ARG A 136 5.48 2.56 -50.39
CA ARG A 136 4.92 3.47 -49.38
C ARG A 136 3.55 3.01 -48.87
N LYS A 137 2.74 2.43 -49.77
CA LYS A 137 1.41 1.86 -49.43
C LYS A 137 1.48 0.64 -48.49
N LYS A 138 2.51 -0.19 -48.57
CA LYS A 138 2.67 -1.34 -47.67
C LYS A 138 3.17 -0.91 -46.30
N LEU A 139 4.04 0.09 -46.26
CA LEU A 139 4.57 0.66 -45.03
C LEU A 139 3.47 1.41 -44.25
N GLU A 140 2.68 2.23 -44.95
CA GLU A 140 1.51 2.91 -44.38
C GLU A 140 0.45 1.92 -43.88
N LYS A 141 0.22 0.80 -44.60
CA LYS A 141 -0.70 -0.25 -44.14
C LYS A 141 -0.17 -1.01 -42.92
N ALA A 142 1.14 -1.14 -42.78
CA ALA A 142 1.78 -1.75 -41.61
C ALA A 142 1.72 -0.80 -40.40
N GLU A 143 2.05 0.48 -40.58
CA GLU A 143 1.93 1.53 -39.55
C GLU A 143 0.49 1.68 -39.07
N ARG A 144 -0.48 1.69 -39.98
CA ARG A 144 -1.91 1.79 -39.63
C ARG A 144 -2.41 0.54 -38.88
N LYS A 145 -1.87 -0.64 -39.17
CA LYS A 145 -2.14 -1.87 -38.39
C LYS A 145 -1.51 -1.83 -37.00
N ILE A 146 -0.31 -1.27 -36.86
CA ILE A 146 0.37 -1.12 -35.56
C ILE A 146 -0.36 -0.07 -34.71
N ALA A 147 -0.72 1.07 -35.30
CA ALA A 147 -1.52 2.11 -34.66
C ALA A 147 -2.91 1.62 -34.23
N ALA A 148 -3.60 0.85 -35.08
CA ALA A 148 -4.89 0.26 -34.72
C ALA A 148 -4.77 -0.81 -33.59
N LYS A 149 -3.64 -1.53 -33.53
CA LYS A 149 -3.35 -2.44 -32.41
C LYS A 149 -3.05 -1.68 -31.12
N GLN A 150 -2.32 -0.57 -31.19
CA GLN A 150 -2.06 0.29 -30.03
C GLN A 150 -3.34 0.96 -29.54
N GLN A 151 -4.15 1.52 -30.43
CA GLN A 151 -5.44 2.13 -30.08
C GLN A 151 -6.44 1.12 -29.49
N LYS A 152 -6.50 -0.12 -29.99
CA LYS A 152 -7.31 -1.17 -29.37
C LYS A 152 -6.83 -1.55 -27.95
N LYS A 153 -5.55 -1.37 -27.63
CA LYS A 153 -5.06 -1.53 -26.26
C LYS A 153 -5.50 -0.35 -25.40
N THR A 154 -5.36 0.88 -25.87
CA THR A 154 -5.76 2.09 -25.12
C THR A 154 -7.26 2.19 -24.87
N PHE A 155 -8.12 1.80 -25.83
CA PHE A 155 -9.58 1.84 -25.62
C PHE A 155 -10.09 0.78 -24.64
N LYS A 156 -9.36 -0.34 -24.43
CA LYS A 156 -9.69 -1.31 -23.38
C LYS A 156 -9.35 -0.78 -21.97
N THR A 157 -8.42 0.16 -21.87
CA THR A 157 -7.97 0.76 -20.61
C THR A 157 -8.92 1.87 -20.14
N VAL A 158 -9.57 2.59 -21.06
CA VAL A 158 -10.39 3.78 -20.72
C VAL A 158 -11.80 3.42 -20.24
N GLU A 159 -12.36 2.25 -20.61
CA GLU A 159 -13.66 1.81 -20.07
C GLU A 159 -13.59 1.28 -18.61
N TYR A 160 -12.38 1.06 -18.06
CA TYR A 160 -12.22 0.57 -16.68
C TYR A 160 -12.12 1.70 -15.63
N GLU A 161 -11.88 2.95 -16.05
CA GLU A 161 -11.62 4.06 -15.12
C GLU A 161 -12.86 4.91 -14.78
N ALA A 162 -13.94 4.84 -15.56
CA ALA A 162 -15.08 5.78 -15.41
C ALA A 162 -16.18 5.33 -14.43
N SER A 163 -16.20 4.06 -13.99
CA SER A 163 -17.32 3.54 -13.17
C SER A 163 -16.97 3.16 -11.72
N LYS A 164 -15.74 3.42 -11.24
CA LYS A 164 -15.35 3.11 -9.84
C LYS A 164 -14.97 4.32 -8.98
N LEU A 165 -14.94 5.53 -9.54
CA LEU A 165 -14.67 6.77 -8.78
C LEU A 165 -15.90 7.34 -8.05
N LEU A 166 -17.08 6.72 -8.18
CA LEU A 166 -18.33 7.19 -7.55
C LEU A 166 -18.71 6.47 -6.25
N ASN A 167 -17.96 5.45 -5.84
CA ASN A 167 -18.20 4.74 -4.58
C ASN A 167 -16.96 4.83 -3.68
N GLU A 168 -16.63 6.04 -3.21
CA GLU A 168 -15.91 6.14 -1.94
C GLU A 168 -16.85 5.58 -0.87
N PRO A 169 -16.50 4.49 -0.15
CA PRO A 169 -17.26 4.15 1.04
C PRO A 169 -17.07 5.30 2.01
N GLU A 170 -18.17 5.98 2.35
CA GLU A 170 -18.22 6.84 3.52
C GLU A 170 -17.58 6.10 4.70
N SER A 171 -16.88 6.84 5.55
CA SER A 171 -16.14 6.35 6.73
C SER A 171 -17.00 5.70 7.83
N THR A 172 -18.17 5.18 7.47
CA THR A 172 -19.27 4.70 8.32
C THR A 172 -19.76 3.30 7.96
N GLN A 173 -19.18 2.61 6.96
CA GLN A 173 -19.51 1.20 6.72
C GLN A 173 -18.98 0.30 7.85
N SER A 174 -19.84 -0.54 8.42
CA SER A 174 -19.46 -1.49 9.45
C SER A 174 -18.50 -2.55 8.87
N TYR A 175 -17.49 -2.97 9.63
CA TYR A 175 -16.55 -4.04 9.24
C TYR A 175 -17.27 -5.30 8.72
N GLU A 176 -18.42 -5.64 9.32
CA GLU A 176 -19.24 -6.79 8.94
C GLU A 176 -19.83 -6.64 7.52
N GLU A 177 -20.31 -5.44 7.17
CA GLU A 177 -20.89 -5.15 5.85
C GLU A 177 -19.81 -5.20 4.77
N PHE A 178 -18.66 -4.60 5.04
CA PHE A 178 -17.51 -4.65 4.13
C PHE A 178 -17.03 -6.09 3.91
N TYR A 179 -16.92 -6.88 4.99
CA TYR A 179 -16.49 -8.27 4.89
C TYR A 179 -17.47 -9.13 4.08
N MET A 180 -18.79 -8.98 4.28
CA MET A 180 -19.80 -9.72 3.50
C MET A 180 -19.84 -9.30 2.03
N ALA A 181 -19.66 -8.01 1.73
CA ALA A 181 -19.61 -7.51 0.36
C ALA A 181 -18.38 -8.04 -0.39
N VAL A 182 -17.24 -8.12 0.28
CA VAL A 182 -15.99 -8.65 -0.30
C VAL A 182 -16.02 -10.17 -0.36
N ASN A 183 -16.60 -10.87 0.61
CA ASN A 183 -16.56 -12.34 0.73
C ASN A 183 -17.98 -12.94 0.81
N PRO A 184 -18.70 -13.04 -0.33
CA PRO A 184 -20.05 -13.63 -0.35
C PRO A 184 -20.00 -15.14 -0.11
N LEU A 185 -20.82 -15.64 0.83
CA LEU A 185 -20.90 -17.07 1.12
C LEU A 185 -21.69 -17.79 0.02
N GLN A 186 -21.01 -18.70 -0.67
CA GLN A 186 -21.67 -19.56 -1.65
C GLN A 186 -22.38 -20.70 -0.92
N LEU A 187 -23.70 -20.62 -0.82
CA LEU A 187 -24.56 -21.72 -0.41
C LEU A 187 -24.75 -22.66 -1.61
N GLY A 188 -23.92 -23.70 -1.71
CA GLY A 188 -24.05 -24.77 -2.70
C GLY A 188 -22.75 -25.51 -2.96
N SER A 189 -22.84 -26.81 -3.28
CA SER A 189 -21.74 -27.77 -3.54
C SER A 189 -20.87 -27.48 -4.78
N SER A 190 -20.89 -26.25 -5.31
CA SER A 190 -20.31 -25.87 -6.61
C SER A 190 -18.83 -25.44 -6.53
N GLY A 191 -18.22 -25.43 -5.33
CA GLY A 191 -16.90 -24.85 -5.09
C GLY A 191 -15.71 -25.80 -5.26
N GLY A 192 -15.92 -27.12 -5.19
CA GLY A 192 -14.83 -28.10 -5.02
C GLY A 192 -13.84 -28.25 -6.18
N ASN A 193 -14.13 -27.70 -7.37
CA ASN A 193 -13.33 -27.93 -8.59
C ASN A 193 -12.73 -26.67 -9.22
N LYS A 194 -12.81 -25.50 -8.57
CA LYS A 194 -12.19 -24.26 -9.09
C LYS A 194 -10.79 -24.10 -8.50
N THR A 195 -9.80 -23.90 -9.37
CA THR A 195 -8.42 -23.61 -8.95
C THR A 195 -8.39 -22.29 -8.17
N LYS A 196 -7.82 -22.29 -6.97
CA LYS A 196 -7.68 -21.09 -6.13
C LYS A 196 -6.47 -20.21 -6.50
N ASP A 197 -5.88 -20.44 -7.67
CA ASP A 197 -4.76 -19.64 -8.19
C ASP A 197 -5.25 -18.28 -8.71
N ILE A 198 -4.49 -17.23 -8.41
CA ILE A 198 -4.77 -15.87 -8.87
C ILE A 198 -3.78 -15.54 -9.97
N LYS A 199 -4.27 -15.30 -11.19
CA LYS A 199 -3.47 -14.85 -12.32
C LYS A 199 -4.14 -13.66 -12.99
N LEU A 200 -3.48 -12.52 -12.94
CA LEU A 200 -3.91 -11.27 -13.54
C LEU A 200 -2.82 -10.82 -14.52
N ASP A 201 -3.17 -10.67 -15.80
CA ASP A 201 -2.25 -10.25 -16.85
C ASP A 201 -2.50 -8.77 -17.21
N ASN A 202 -1.44 -7.99 -17.40
CA ASN A 202 -1.48 -6.54 -17.71
C ASN A 202 -2.26 -5.71 -16.67
N VAL A 203 -1.85 -5.84 -15.41
CA VAL A 203 -2.34 -5.04 -14.30
C VAL A 203 -1.66 -3.67 -14.28
N ASP A 204 -2.50 -2.64 -14.38
CA ASP A 204 -2.16 -1.24 -14.16
C ASP A 204 -2.80 -0.78 -12.84
N VAL A 205 -2.00 -0.20 -11.96
CA VAL A 205 -2.49 0.38 -10.69
C VAL A 205 -1.97 1.79 -10.57
N SER A 206 -2.86 2.76 -10.45
CA SER A 206 -2.52 4.17 -10.24
C SER A 206 -3.42 4.78 -9.18
N ILE A 207 -2.82 5.52 -8.23
CA ILE A 207 -3.56 6.25 -7.20
C ILE A 207 -3.05 7.70 -7.15
N GLY A 208 -3.97 8.66 -7.11
CA GLY A 208 -3.63 10.09 -6.97
C GLY A 208 -2.73 10.63 -8.08
N GLY A 209 -2.82 10.07 -9.28
CA GLY A 209 -1.97 10.45 -10.43
C GLY A 209 -0.57 9.82 -10.44
N GLN A 210 -0.18 9.07 -9.41
CA GLN A 210 1.07 8.32 -9.39
C GLN A 210 0.84 6.88 -9.88
N ARG A 211 1.61 6.46 -10.89
CA ARG A 211 1.58 5.09 -11.41
C ARG A 211 2.41 4.18 -10.51
N ILE A 212 1.75 3.18 -9.92
CA ILE A 212 2.33 2.22 -8.98
C ILE A 212 2.78 0.95 -9.69
N LEU A 213 1.94 0.45 -10.61
CA LEU A 213 2.25 -0.67 -11.51
C LEU A 213 1.83 -0.31 -12.92
N THR A 214 2.65 -0.69 -13.91
CA THR A 214 2.36 -0.50 -15.35
C THR A 214 2.62 -1.79 -16.13
N ASP A 215 1.60 -2.30 -16.83
CA ASP A 215 1.63 -3.50 -17.69
C ASP A 215 2.25 -4.72 -16.98
N THR A 216 1.89 -4.94 -15.72
CA THR A 216 2.50 -6.00 -14.90
C THR A 216 1.68 -7.28 -14.86
N ASN A 217 2.34 -8.44 -14.77
CA ASN A 217 1.64 -9.70 -14.54
C ASN A 217 1.69 -10.02 -13.06
N PHE A 218 0.52 -10.21 -12.45
CA PHE A 218 0.38 -10.57 -11.05
C PHE A 218 -0.09 -12.01 -10.92
N THR A 219 0.78 -12.89 -10.41
CA THR A 219 0.50 -14.31 -10.22
C THR A 219 0.74 -14.75 -8.79
N LEU A 220 -0.26 -15.37 -8.17
CA LEU A 220 -0.18 -16.06 -6.89
C LEU A 220 -0.72 -17.47 -7.04
N ALA A 221 0.08 -18.47 -6.71
CA ALA A 221 -0.34 -19.87 -6.67
C ALA A 221 -0.93 -20.20 -5.29
N TYR A 222 -1.89 -21.14 -5.25
CA TYR A 222 -2.54 -21.55 -4.01
C TYR A 222 -1.57 -22.27 -3.07
N GLY A 223 -1.59 -21.93 -1.78
CA GLY A 223 -0.73 -22.54 -0.75
C GLY A 223 0.71 -22.03 -0.72
N HIS A 224 1.06 -21.07 -1.58
CA HIS A 224 2.36 -20.41 -1.56
C HIS A 224 2.38 -19.21 -0.60
N ARG A 225 3.57 -18.89 -0.08
CA ARG A 225 3.79 -17.77 0.83
C ARG A 225 4.71 -16.76 0.15
N TYR A 226 4.13 -15.65 -0.25
CA TYR A 226 4.80 -14.59 -1.00
C TYR A 226 5.27 -13.48 -0.06
N GLY A 227 6.55 -13.16 -0.09
CA GLY A 227 7.11 -11.95 0.52
C GLY A 227 7.19 -10.81 -0.49
N LEU A 228 6.42 -9.74 -0.31
CA LEU A 228 6.46 -8.55 -1.17
C LEU A 228 7.47 -7.52 -0.62
N VAL A 229 8.56 -7.35 -1.36
CA VAL A 229 9.69 -6.48 -1.00
C VAL A 229 9.81 -5.34 -2.00
N GLY A 230 10.12 -4.14 -1.53
CA GLY A 230 10.35 -2.96 -2.35
C GLY A 230 10.59 -1.72 -1.47
N HIS A 231 11.04 -0.62 -2.08
CA HIS A 231 11.28 0.63 -1.36
C HIS A 231 10.01 1.24 -0.78
N ASN A 232 10.17 2.07 0.25
CA ASN A 232 9.06 2.81 0.83
C ASN A 232 8.50 3.82 -0.17
N GLY A 233 7.17 3.84 -0.30
CA GLY A 233 6.47 4.73 -1.24
C GLY A 233 6.35 4.19 -2.67
N VAL A 234 6.81 2.96 -2.95
CA VAL A 234 6.59 2.30 -4.26
C VAL A 234 5.14 1.84 -4.44
N GLY A 235 4.37 1.74 -3.35
CA GLY A 235 2.94 1.42 -3.37
C GLY A 235 2.58 0.00 -2.91
N LYS A 236 3.40 -0.65 -2.07
CA LYS A 236 3.14 -1.99 -1.50
C LYS A 236 1.80 -2.09 -0.77
N SER A 237 1.59 -1.23 0.24
CA SER A 237 0.32 -1.12 0.98
C SER A 237 -0.86 -0.76 0.07
N THR A 238 -0.59 0.06 -0.96
CA THR A 238 -1.60 0.43 -1.94
C THR A 238 -2.03 -0.75 -2.81
N LEU A 239 -1.09 -1.60 -3.22
CA LEU A 239 -1.40 -2.83 -3.94
C LEU A 239 -2.24 -3.77 -3.09
N LEU A 240 -1.89 -3.93 -1.80
CA LEU A 240 -2.67 -4.73 -0.85
C LEU A 240 -4.10 -4.20 -0.68
N ARG A 241 -4.29 -2.88 -0.57
CA ARG A 241 -5.61 -2.24 -0.53
C ARG A 241 -6.41 -2.48 -1.81
N ALA A 242 -5.78 -2.35 -2.97
CA ALA A 242 -6.44 -2.59 -4.26
C ALA A 242 -6.88 -4.07 -4.39
N LEU A 243 -6.08 -5.00 -3.88
CA LEU A 243 -6.43 -6.42 -3.79
C LEU A 243 -7.59 -6.65 -2.82
N SER A 244 -7.54 -6.07 -1.61
CA SER A 244 -8.56 -6.28 -0.58
C SER A 244 -9.92 -5.71 -0.97
N ARG A 245 -9.93 -4.58 -1.69
CA ARG A 245 -11.15 -3.93 -2.21
C ARG A 245 -11.66 -4.55 -3.50
N ARG A 246 -10.98 -5.59 -4.03
CA ARG A 246 -11.28 -6.19 -5.34
C ARG A 246 -11.35 -5.13 -6.45
N GLU A 247 -10.47 -4.13 -6.38
CA GLU A 247 -10.21 -3.23 -7.51
C GLU A 247 -9.59 -4.00 -8.67
N LEU A 248 -8.76 -4.98 -8.34
CA LEU A 248 -8.25 -5.99 -9.27
C LEU A 248 -9.26 -7.13 -9.42
N PRO A 249 -9.40 -7.72 -10.64
CA PRO A 249 -10.42 -8.71 -10.95
C PRO A 249 -10.07 -10.09 -10.35
N ILE A 250 -10.19 -10.22 -9.03
CA ILE A 250 -9.98 -11.47 -8.30
C ILE A 250 -11.28 -12.29 -8.32
N PRO A 251 -11.22 -13.61 -8.55
CA PRO A 251 -12.41 -14.46 -8.55
C PRO A 251 -13.19 -14.40 -7.22
N PRO A 252 -14.53 -14.35 -7.25
CA PRO A 252 -15.32 -14.03 -6.07
C PRO A 252 -15.37 -15.14 -5.01
N TYR A 253 -15.05 -16.37 -5.39
CA TYR A 253 -14.99 -17.53 -4.50
C TYR A 253 -13.71 -17.58 -3.66
N ILE A 254 -12.73 -16.72 -3.91
CA ILE A 254 -11.50 -16.61 -3.11
C ILE A 254 -11.78 -15.63 -1.97
N THR A 255 -11.73 -16.12 -0.74
CA THR A 255 -11.87 -15.27 0.45
C THR A 255 -10.58 -14.47 0.68
N ILE A 256 -10.72 -13.15 0.82
CA ILE A 256 -9.58 -12.24 1.04
C ILE A 256 -9.77 -11.56 2.38
N LEU A 257 -8.70 -11.51 3.16
CA LEU A 257 -8.65 -10.70 4.37
C LEU A 257 -7.35 -9.89 4.40
N HIS A 258 -7.48 -8.60 4.68
CA HIS A 258 -6.38 -7.67 4.76
C HIS A 258 -6.27 -7.09 6.16
N VAL A 259 -5.09 -7.23 6.75
CA VAL A 259 -4.75 -6.66 8.05
C VAL A 259 -3.92 -5.41 7.83
N GLU A 260 -4.58 -4.25 7.84
CA GLU A 260 -3.95 -2.96 7.56
C GLU A 260 -3.87 -2.03 8.78
N GLN A 261 -4.88 -2.07 9.66
CA GLN A 261 -5.09 -1.03 10.67
C GLN A 261 -5.29 -1.60 12.08
N GLU A 262 -4.90 -0.79 13.07
CA GLU A 262 -5.27 -1.01 14.46
C GLU A 262 -6.80 -0.99 14.60
N LEU A 263 -7.36 -1.95 15.33
CA LEU A 263 -8.77 -1.95 15.64
C LEU A 263 -9.13 -0.75 16.53
N THR A 264 -10.27 -0.13 16.26
CA THR A 264 -10.89 0.75 17.24
C THR A 264 -11.25 -0.06 18.47
N GLY A 265 -10.94 0.47 19.65
CA GLY A 265 -11.16 -0.23 20.90
C GLY A 265 -12.59 -0.04 21.37
N ASP A 266 -13.29 -1.15 21.57
CA ASP A 266 -14.67 -1.22 22.05
C ASP A 266 -14.73 -1.88 23.45
N ASP A 267 -15.94 -2.05 23.97
CA ASP A 267 -16.19 -2.71 25.26
C ASP A 267 -16.16 -4.25 25.19
N THR A 268 -16.04 -4.81 23.99
CA THR A 268 -15.98 -6.26 23.77
C THR A 268 -14.70 -6.86 24.36
N PRO A 269 -14.76 -8.03 25.02
CA PRO A 269 -13.57 -8.77 25.42
C PRO A 269 -12.71 -9.18 24.21
N ALA A 270 -11.39 -9.28 24.39
CA ALA A 270 -10.48 -9.67 23.31
C ALA A 270 -10.83 -11.03 22.69
N ILE A 271 -11.15 -12.04 23.51
CA ILE A 271 -11.53 -13.36 23.01
C ILE A 271 -12.81 -13.30 22.16
N GLN A 272 -13.81 -12.54 22.60
CA GLN A 272 -15.05 -12.37 21.87
C GLN A 272 -14.82 -11.65 20.54
N ALA A 273 -13.97 -10.62 20.52
CA ALA A 273 -13.63 -9.90 19.29
C ALA A 273 -12.96 -10.79 18.22
N VAL A 274 -12.21 -11.82 18.65
CA VAL A 274 -11.66 -12.86 17.75
C VAL A 274 -12.74 -13.79 17.23
N LEU A 275 -13.63 -14.27 18.11
CA LEU A 275 -14.73 -15.14 17.70
C LEU A 275 -15.70 -14.43 16.75
N ASP A 276 -15.96 -13.15 16.99
CA ASP A 276 -16.82 -12.29 16.15
C ASP A 276 -16.15 -11.90 14.82
N ALA A 277 -14.86 -12.19 14.62
CA ALA A 277 -14.19 -11.95 13.34
C ALA A 277 -14.73 -12.84 12.22
N ASP A 278 -15.13 -14.06 12.57
CA ASP A 278 -15.83 -14.95 11.66
C ASP A 278 -17.31 -14.54 11.57
N VAL A 279 -17.56 -13.55 10.71
CA VAL A 279 -18.88 -12.97 10.47
C VAL A 279 -19.88 -14.05 10.07
N TRP A 280 -19.45 -15.03 9.28
CA TRP A 280 -20.31 -16.09 8.79
C TRP A 280 -20.71 -17.07 9.90
N ARG A 281 -19.78 -17.45 10.78
CA ARG A 281 -20.14 -18.23 11.99
C ARG A 281 -21.15 -17.49 12.86
N LYS A 282 -20.97 -16.18 13.08
CA LYS A 282 -21.90 -15.36 13.87
C LYS A 282 -23.30 -15.31 13.23
N VAL A 283 -23.37 -15.10 11.92
CA VAL A 283 -24.63 -15.09 11.16
C VAL A 283 -25.32 -16.45 11.24
N LEU A 284 -24.58 -17.55 11.03
CA LEU A 284 -25.12 -18.90 11.07
C LEU A 284 -25.61 -19.30 12.47
N LEU A 285 -24.92 -18.90 13.54
CA LEU A 285 -25.37 -19.13 14.92
C LEU A 285 -26.64 -18.35 15.24
N LYS A 286 -26.72 -17.09 14.77
CA LYS A 286 -27.93 -16.28 14.93
C LYS A 286 -29.11 -16.89 14.16
N GLU A 287 -28.86 -17.33 12.92
CA GLU A 287 -29.86 -17.99 12.09
C GLU A 287 -30.31 -19.33 12.68
N GLN A 288 -29.39 -20.11 13.25
CA GLN A 288 -29.69 -21.35 13.98
C GLN A 288 -30.61 -21.06 15.18
N ALA A 289 -30.32 -20.03 15.97
CA ALA A 289 -31.15 -19.64 17.12
C ALA A 289 -32.55 -19.19 16.68
N GLU A 290 -32.64 -18.37 15.62
CA GLU A 290 -33.92 -17.92 15.06
C GLU A 290 -34.76 -19.07 14.49
N ILE A 291 -34.14 -20.03 13.79
CA ILE A 291 -34.83 -21.21 13.26
C ILE A 291 -35.29 -22.11 14.40
N THR A 292 -34.46 -22.33 15.42
CA THR A 292 -34.82 -23.14 16.59
C THR A 292 -36.01 -22.53 17.35
N GLN A 293 -36.02 -21.20 17.51
CA GLN A 293 -37.15 -20.50 18.12
C GLN A 293 -38.42 -20.64 17.27
N LYS A 294 -38.33 -20.42 15.95
CA LYS A 294 -39.46 -20.60 15.02
C LYS A 294 -40.00 -22.03 15.02
N LEU A 295 -39.13 -23.04 15.10
CA LEU A 295 -39.55 -24.44 15.20
C LEU A 295 -40.31 -24.68 16.51
N SER A 296 -39.85 -24.12 17.64
CA SER A 296 -40.58 -24.22 18.91
C SER A 296 -41.94 -23.51 18.88
N ASP A 297 -42.04 -22.35 18.21
CA ASP A 297 -43.30 -21.63 18.02
C ASP A 297 -44.26 -22.42 17.12
N ILE A 298 -43.76 -23.04 16.04
CA ILE A 298 -44.55 -23.92 15.16
C ILE A 298 -45.04 -25.15 15.93
N GLU A 299 -44.21 -25.77 16.75
CA GLU A 299 -44.62 -26.93 17.57
C GLU A 299 -45.72 -26.57 18.57
N THR A 300 -45.62 -25.41 19.23
CA THR A 300 -46.68 -24.94 20.15
C THR A 300 -47.98 -24.60 19.41
N GLN A 301 -47.91 -23.97 18.24
CA GLN A 301 -49.08 -23.69 17.40
C GLN A 301 -49.73 -24.97 16.87
N ARG A 302 -48.93 -25.92 16.40
CA ARG A 302 -49.39 -27.24 15.95
C ARG A 302 -50.10 -28.01 17.06
N ALA A 303 -49.58 -27.97 18.29
CA ALA A 303 -50.19 -28.63 19.45
C ALA A 303 -51.59 -28.09 19.80
N SER A 304 -51.92 -26.86 19.37
CA SER A 304 -53.23 -26.24 19.58
C SER A 304 -54.25 -26.49 18.46
N LEU A 305 -53.82 -27.05 17.32
CA LEU A 305 -54.63 -27.28 16.12
C LEU A 305 -55.04 -28.75 15.98
N ALA A 306 -56.20 -29.00 15.36
CA ALA A 306 -56.64 -30.36 15.04
C ALA A 306 -55.91 -30.89 13.78
N ASP A 307 -55.53 -32.18 13.81
CA ASP A 307 -54.71 -32.88 12.78
C ASP A 307 -55.26 -32.80 11.34
N THR A 308 -56.54 -32.48 11.15
CA THR A 308 -57.21 -32.47 9.83
C THR A 308 -57.31 -31.07 9.20
N SER A 309 -56.76 -30.03 9.82
CA SER A 309 -56.85 -28.66 9.30
C SER A 309 -55.83 -28.40 8.17
N ALA A 310 -56.22 -27.61 7.17
CA ALA A 310 -55.31 -27.19 6.10
C ALA A 310 -54.12 -26.37 6.62
N ASP A 311 -54.32 -25.69 7.76
CA ASP A 311 -53.29 -24.92 8.46
C ASP A 311 -52.24 -25.84 9.11
N ALA A 312 -52.63 -26.99 9.68
CA ALA A 312 -51.68 -27.98 10.19
C ALA A 312 -50.77 -28.54 9.08
N ALA A 313 -51.32 -28.83 7.89
CA ALA A 313 -50.54 -29.31 6.75
C ALA A 313 -49.61 -28.23 6.12
N LYS A 314 -49.87 -26.95 6.40
CA LYS A 314 -48.97 -25.86 6.01
C LYS A 314 -47.82 -25.71 7.01
N LEU A 315 -48.14 -25.73 8.31
CA LEU A 315 -47.15 -25.70 9.40
C LEU A 315 -46.18 -26.89 9.33
N ASP A 316 -46.65 -28.07 8.92
CA ASP A 316 -45.80 -29.25 8.73
C ASP A 316 -44.79 -29.08 7.58
N ARG A 317 -45.21 -28.46 6.48
CA ARG A 317 -44.31 -28.14 5.35
C ARG A 317 -43.29 -27.06 5.71
N ASP A 318 -43.72 -26.04 6.44
CA ASP A 318 -42.84 -24.96 6.92
C ASP A 318 -41.81 -25.51 7.92
N ARG A 319 -42.23 -26.44 8.80
CA ARG A 319 -41.34 -27.18 9.69
C ARG A 319 -40.30 -27.99 8.93
N GLU A 320 -40.72 -28.83 7.96
CA GLU A 320 -39.79 -29.63 7.16
C GLU A 320 -38.77 -28.76 6.40
N ALA A 321 -39.20 -27.61 5.87
CA ALA A 321 -38.29 -26.68 5.20
C ALA A 321 -37.27 -26.05 6.17
N LEU A 322 -37.71 -25.68 7.37
CA LEU A 322 -36.84 -25.13 8.43
C LEU A 322 -35.88 -26.20 8.99
N ASP A 323 -36.33 -27.44 9.17
CA ASP A 323 -35.49 -28.56 9.62
C ASP A 323 -34.39 -28.89 8.59
N ASN A 324 -34.71 -28.88 7.29
CA ASN A 324 -33.72 -29.06 6.23
C ASN A 324 -32.67 -27.93 6.25
N ARG A 325 -33.11 -26.67 6.36
CA ARG A 325 -32.21 -25.51 6.45
C ARG A 325 -31.36 -25.54 7.72
N LEU A 326 -31.93 -26.00 8.84
CA LEU A 326 -31.20 -26.19 10.09
C LEU A 326 -30.12 -27.27 9.93
N GLY A 327 -30.43 -28.36 9.23
CA GLY A 327 -29.46 -29.40 8.88
C GLY A 327 -28.30 -28.87 8.05
N ASP A 328 -28.57 -28.07 7.02
CA ASP A 328 -27.53 -27.41 6.19
C ASP A 328 -26.65 -26.46 7.02
N ILE A 329 -27.25 -25.67 7.92
CA ILE A 329 -26.52 -24.75 8.81
C ILE A 329 -25.64 -25.52 9.79
N GLN A 330 -26.16 -26.59 10.41
CA GLN A 330 -25.39 -27.43 11.33
C GLN A 330 -24.23 -28.12 10.61
N GLY A 331 -24.44 -28.59 9.37
CA GLY A 331 -23.38 -29.14 8.52
C GLY A 331 -22.26 -28.12 8.30
N LYS A 332 -22.59 -26.88 7.96
CA LYS A 332 -21.61 -25.80 7.78
C LYS A 332 -20.91 -25.38 9.07
N LEU A 333 -21.63 -25.29 10.19
CA LEU A 333 -21.02 -24.99 11.48
C LEU A 333 -20.05 -26.09 11.94
N ALA A 334 -20.33 -27.36 11.59
CA ALA A 334 -19.44 -28.47 11.82
C ALA A 334 -18.19 -28.40 10.91
N GLU A 335 -18.34 -28.05 9.63
CA GLU A 335 -17.22 -27.80 8.71
C GLU A 335 -16.31 -26.66 9.18
N MET A 336 -16.88 -25.61 9.79
CA MET A 336 -16.15 -24.49 10.39
C MET A 336 -15.51 -24.82 11.77
N GLU A 337 -15.70 -26.05 12.26
CA GLU A 337 -15.29 -26.51 13.59
C GLU A 337 -15.72 -25.55 14.72
N SER A 338 -16.98 -25.08 14.67
CA SER A 338 -17.50 -24.06 15.60
C SER A 338 -17.34 -24.43 17.09
N ASP A 339 -17.36 -25.72 17.43
CA ASP A 339 -17.24 -26.22 18.81
C ASP A 339 -15.83 -26.05 19.38
N LYS A 340 -14.79 -26.12 18.54
CA LYS A 340 -13.37 -25.94 18.94
C LYS A 340 -12.91 -24.48 18.86
N ALA A 341 -13.74 -23.60 18.34
CA ALA A 341 -13.35 -22.25 17.97
C ALA A 341 -12.87 -21.40 19.16
N GLU A 342 -13.46 -21.56 20.35
CA GLU A 342 -13.03 -20.83 21.55
C GLU A 342 -11.62 -21.25 22.00
N SER A 343 -11.34 -22.55 22.02
CA SER A 343 -10.01 -23.08 22.33
C SER A 343 -8.97 -22.63 21.29
N ARG A 344 -9.33 -22.65 20.01
CA ARG A 344 -8.48 -22.15 18.91
C ARG A 344 -8.17 -20.65 19.09
N ALA A 345 -9.19 -19.82 19.32
CA ALA A 345 -9.02 -18.39 19.54
C ALA A 345 -8.14 -18.09 20.76
N ALA A 346 -8.35 -18.80 21.87
CA ALA A 346 -7.52 -18.67 23.07
C ALA A 346 -6.05 -19.04 22.82
N SER A 347 -5.80 -20.10 22.04
CA SER A 347 -4.44 -20.54 21.69
C SER A 347 -3.69 -19.52 20.81
N ILE A 348 -4.36 -18.94 19.80
CA ILE A 348 -3.79 -17.91 18.92
C ILE A 348 -3.50 -16.64 19.73
N LEU A 349 -4.43 -16.22 20.60
CA LEU A 349 -4.23 -15.08 21.48
C LEU A 349 -3.07 -15.32 22.45
N ALA A 350 -2.95 -16.51 23.04
CA ALA A 350 -1.82 -16.87 23.90
C ALA A 350 -0.48 -16.81 23.15
N GLY A 351 -0.43 -17.34 21.92
CA GLY A 351 0.76 -17.27 21.05
C GLY A 351 1.20 -15.84 20.71
N LEU A 352 0.24 -14.93 20.56
CA LEU A 352 0.50 -13.50 20.35
C LEU A 352 0.81 -12.72 21.65
N GLY A 353 0.79 -13.40 22.81
CA GLY A 353 1.21 -12.87 24.10
C GLY A 353 0.08 -12.43 25.03
N PHE A 354 -1.19 -12.71 24.70
CA PHE A 354 -2.31 -12.43 25.61
C PHE A 354 -2.41 -13.51 26.70
N SER A 355 -2.16 -13.13 27.96
CA SER A 355 -2.44 -13.99 29.12
C SER A 355 -3.94 -14.28 29.24
N ALA A 356 -4.30 -15.38 29.93
CA ALA A 356 -5.70 -15.77 30.13
C ALA A 356 -6.56 -14.64 30.75
N GLU A 357 -6.00 -13.86 31.69
CA GLU A 357 -6.66 -12.68 32.25
C GLU A 357 -6.87 -11.57 31.20
N ARG A 358 -5.85 -11.30 30.37
CA ARG A 358 -5.94 -10.27 29.33
C ARG A 358 -6.94 -10.64 28.24
N GLN A 359 -7.13 -11.93 27.95
CA GLN A 359 -8.13 -12.35 26.96
C GLN A 359 -9.56 -11.91 27.33
N GLN A 360 -9.84 -11.70 28.62
CA GLN A 360 -11.13 -11.23 29.14
C GLN A 360 -11.24 -9.70 29.24
N ASN A 361 -10.13 -8.97 29.07
CA ASN A 361 -10.16 -7.51 29.14
C ASN A 361 -10.79 -6.90 27.89
N ALA A 362 -11.48 -5.77 28.08
CA ALA A 362 -12.13 -5.03 27.01
C ALA A 362 -11.11 -4.42 26.02
N THR A 363 -11.44 -4.42 24.73
CA THR A 363 -10.52 -4.01 23.67
C THR A 363 -10.05 -2.55 23.77
N LYS A 364 -10.87 -1.66 24.33
CA LYS A 364 -10.50 -0.27 24.62
C LYS A 364 -9.32 -0.10 25.59
N THR A 365 -9.09 -1.07 26.48
CA THR A 365 -8.02 -1.00 27.50
C THR A 365 -6.64 -1.28 26.92
N PHE A 366 -6.58 -1.89 25.74
CA PHE A 366 -5.33 -2.19 25.05
C PHE A 366 -4.74 -0.96 24.36
N SER A 367 -3.41 -0.86 24.36
CA SER A 367 -2.69 0.11 23.52
C SER A 367 -2.72 -0.32 22.05
N GLY A 368 -2.37 0.60 21.13
CA GLY A 368 -2.40 0.37 19.68
C GLY A 368 -1.72 -0.93 19.23
N GLY A 369 -0.51 -1.20 19.73
CA GLY A 369 0.21 -2.45 19.41
C GLY A 369 -0.50 -3.73 19.88
N TRP A 370 -1.21 -3.70 21.01
CA TRP A 370 -2.05 -4.82 21.43
C TRP A 370 -3.32 -4.95 20.59
N ARG A 371 -3.89 -3.83 20.11
CA ARG A 371 -5.02 -3.85 19.17
C ARG A 371 -4.62 -4.36 17.79
N MET A 372 -3.40 -4.07 17.35
CA MET A 372 -2.82 -4.68 16.14
C MET A 372 -2.64 -6.19 16.28
N ARG A 373 -2.14 -6.66 17.44
CA ARG A 373 -2.08 -8.11 17.73
C ARG A 373 -3.45 -8.76 17.71
N LEU A 374 -4.45 -8.06 18.22
CA LEU A 374 -5.83 -8.54 18.14
C LEU A 374 -6.33 -8.61 16.70
N ALA A 375 -6.04 -7.61 15.87
CA ALA A 375 -6.37 -7.62 14.44
C ALA A 375 -5.72 -8.82 13.71
N LEU A 376 -4.46 -9.09 14.04
CA LEU A 376 -3.75 -10.26 13.53
C LEU A 376 -4.38 -11.57 14.03
N ALA A 377 -4.74 -11.66 15.32
CA ALA A 377 -5.43 -12.84 15.88
C ALA A 377 -6.75 -13.12 15.17
N ARG A 378 -7.55 -12.08 14.90
CA ARG A 378 -8.79 -12.16 14.13
C ARG A 378 -8.53 -12.74 12.74
N ALA A 379 -7.48 -12.26 12.07
CA ALA A 379 -7.17 -12.70 10.73
C ALA A 379 -6.63 -14.13 10.63
N LEU A 380 -5.81 -14.54 11.59
CA LEU A 380 -5.34 -15.91 11.70
C LEU A 380 -6.48 -16.87 12.03
N PHE A 381 -7.46 -16.43 12.83
CA PHE A 381 -8.63 -17.24 13.20
C PHE A 381 -9.60 -17.49 12.04
N CYS A 382 -9.81 -16.50 11.17
CA CYS A 382 -10.72 -16.61 10.01
C CYS A 382 -10.21 -17.54 8.89
N GLU A 383 -8.90 -17.83 8.84
CA GLU A 383 -8.27 -18.69 7.84
C GLU A 383 -8.68 -18.42 6.36
N PRO A 384 -8.55 -17.19 5.84
CA PRO A 384 -8.89 -16.86 4.45
C PRO A 384 -8.05 -17.63 3.41
N ASP A 385 -8.57 -17.75 2.18
CA ASP A 385 -7.85 -18.33 1.05
C ASP A 385 -6.65 -17.47 0.62
N LEU A 386 -6.78 -16.15 0.76
CA LEU A 386 -5.72 -15.16 0.56
C LEU A 386 -5.60 -14.26 1.80
N LEU A 387 -4.56 -14.50 2.59
CA LEU A 387 -4.20 -13.68 3.74
C LEU A 387 -3.22 -12.57 3.31
N LEU A 388 -3.61 -11.31 3.51
CA LEU A 388 -2.80 -10.12 3.20
C LEU A 388 -2.33 -9.48 4.50
N LEU A 389 -1.01 -9.47 4.75
CA LEU A 389 -0.40 -8.88 5.94
C LEU A 389 0.49 -7.69 5.55
N ASP A 390 0.20 -6.50 6.07
CA ASP A 390 1.02 -5.30 5.86
C ASP A 390 1.89 -5.00 7.09
N GLU A 391 3.20 -5.25 6.98
CA GLU A 391 4.24 -5.00 8.01
C GLU A 391 3.88 -5.52 9.42
N PRO A 392 3.53 -6.82 9.58
CA PRO A 392 3.09 -7.37 10.86
C PRO A 392 4.19 -7.32 11.95
N SER A 393 5.47 -7.27 11.57
CA SER A 393 6.61 -7.27 12.48
C SER A 393 6.74 -5.99 13.33
N ASN A 394 6.26 -4.85 12.85
CA ASN A 394 6.56 -3.53 13.45
C ASN A 394 5.98 -3.30 14.86
N MET A 395 4.99 -4.10 15.29
CA MET A 395 4.35 -3.96 16.60
C MET A 395 4.41 -5.25 17.45
N LEU A 396 5.16 -6.24 16.99
CA LEU A 396 5.28 -7.54 17.64
C LEU A 396 6.59 -7.67 18.41
N ASP A 397 6.52 -8.34 19.56
CA ASP A 397 7.71 -8.72 20.31
C ASP A 397 8.41 -9.90 19.64
N VAL A 398 9.67 -10.13 20.01
CA VAL A 398 10.44 -11.29 19.54
C VAL A 398 9.70 -12.64 19.72
N PRO A 399 9.06 -12.95 20.88
CA PRO A 399 8.30 -14.19 21.02
C PRO A 399 7.06 -14.25 20.10
N SER A 400 6.34 -13.13 19.96
CA SER A 400 5.14 -13.06 19.12
C SER A 400 5.48 -13.19 17.63
N ILE A 401 6.60 -12.61 17.18
CA ILE A 401 7.11 -12.78 15.80
C ILE A 401 7.51 -14.24 15.56
N ALA A 402 8.18 -14.88 16.53
CA ALA A 402 8.55 -16.29 16.40
C ALA A 402 7.31 -17.21 16.33
N PHE A 403 6.31 -16.98 17.17
CA PHE A 403 5.02 -17.68 17.09
C PHE A 403 4.36 -17.48 15.71
N LEU A 404 4.25 -16.23 15.25
CA LEU A 404 3.66 -15.90 13.96
C LEU A 404 4.41 -16.60 12.82
N SER A 405 5.75 -16.60 12.85
CA SER A 405 6.58 -17.22 11.82
C SER A 405 6.31 -18.74 11.75
N ASN A 406 6.31 -19.41 12.90
CA ASN A 406 6.01 -20.84 12.99
C ASN A 406 4.58 -21.16 12.55
N TYR A 407 3.59 -20.34 12.93
CA TYR A 407 2.20 -20.51 12.53
C TYR A 407 2.04 -20.36 11.01
N LEU A 408 2.66 -19.34 10.42
CA LEU A 408 2.58 -19.08 8.98
C LEU A 408 3.29 -20.14 8.14
N GLN A 409 4.34 -20.79 8.66
CA GLN A 409 5.00 -21.91 7.95
C GLN A 409 4.05 -23.09 7.70
N GLY A 410 3.16 -23.38 8.66
CA GLY A 410 2.16 -24.44 8.57
C GLY A 410 0.83 -24.01 7.94
N TYR A 411 0.72 -22.76 7.47
CA TYR A 411 -0.55 -22.22 6.98
C TYR A 411 -0.97 -22.88 5.65
N PRO A 412 -2.21 -23.39 5.54
CA PRO A 412 -2.64 -24.19 4.38
C PRO A 412 -2.96 -23.36 3.13
N SER A 413 -3.31 -22.09 3.30
CA SER A 413 -3.76 -21.18 2.23
C SER A 413 -2.65 -20.23 1.76
N THR A 414 -2.96 -19.38 0.79
CA THR A 414 -1.98 -18.42 0.25
C THR A 414 -1.79 -17.24 1.19
N VAL A 415 -0.53 -16.86 1.43
CA VAL A 415 -0.19 -15.69 2.24
C VAL A 415 0.63 -14.71 1.40
N LEU A 416 0.26 -13.43 1.41
CA LEU A 416 1.07 -12.34 0.87
C LEU A 416 1.45 -11.42 2.03
N VAL A 417 2.74 -11.40 2.37
CA VAL A 417 3.27 -10.56 3.45
C VAL A 417 4.14 -9.46 2.88
N VAL A 418 3.83 -8.22 3.23
CA VAL A 418 4.76 -7.10 3.12
C VAL A 418 5.51 -7.00 4.43
N SER A 419 6.84 -7.11 4.39
CA SER A 419 7.67 -6.89 5.56
C SER A 419 9.03 -6.35 5.15
N HIS A 420 9.62 -5.53 6.01
CA HIS A 420 11.03 -5.17 5.95
C HIS A 420 11.95 -6.05 6.82
N ASP A 421 11.38 -6.96 7.61
CA ASP A 421 12.14 -7.88 8.46
C ASP A 421 12.71 -9.04 7.65
N ARG A 422 14.04 -9.06 7.55
CA ARG A 422 14.81 -10.08 6.82
C ARG A 422 14.65 -11.46 7.41
N ALA A 423 14.72 -11.57 8.73
CA ALA A 423 14.67 -12.86 9.41
C ALA A 423 13.29 -13.48 9.27
N PHE A 424 12.25 -12.67 9.44
CA PHE A 424 10.86 -13.08 9.24
C PHE A 424 10.60 -13.56 7.80
N LEU A 425 10.98 -12.76 6.80
CA LEU A 425 10.82 -13.15 5.39
C LEU A 425 11.60 -14.42 5.03
N ASN A 426 12.78 -14.62 5.62
CA ASN A 426 13.60 -15.80 5.39
C ASN A 426 12.98 -17.08 5.99
N GLU A 427 12.26 -16.96 7.12
CA GLU A 427 11.59 -18.07 7.78
C GLU A 427 10.20 -18.40 7.17
N VAL A 428 9.47 -17.41 6.66
CA VAL A 428 8.06 -17.58 6.21
C VAL A 428 7.92 -17.70 4.69
N ALA A 429 8.65 -16.91 3.91
CA ALA A 429 8.41 -16.79 2.47
C ALA A 429 8.96 -17.99 1.69
N THR A 430 8.14 -18.55 0.80
CA THR A 430 8.56 -19.53 -0.21
C THR A 430 9.03 -18.86 -1.49
N ASP A 431 8.43 -17.70 -1.79
CA ASP A 431 8.64 -16.95 -3.01
C ASP A 431 8.73 -15.46 -2.65
N ILE A 432 9.65 -14.73 -3.30
CA ILE A 432 9.80 -13.28 -3.10
C ILE A 432 9.30 -12.54 -4.36
N ILE A 433 8.45 -11.55 -4.15
CA ILE A 433 8.00 -10.61 -5.16
C ILE A 433 8.73 -9.30 -4.91
N HIS A 434 9.58 -8.89 -5.85
CA HIS A 434 10.29 -7.62 -5.78
C HIS A 434 9.55 -6.57 -6.62
N GLN A 435 9.00 -5.55 -5.96
CA GLN A 435 8.36 -4.41 -6.61
C GLN A 435 9.38 -3.29 -6.81
N HIS A 436 9.68 -2.98 -8.06
CA HIS A 436 10.60 -1.90 -8.44
C HIS A 436 10.20 -1.34 -9.81
N SER A 437 10.52 -0.08 -10.08
CA SER A 437 10.33 0.56 -11.39
C SER A 437 8.95 0.31 -12.05
N GLN A 438 7.89 0.33 -11.23
CA GLN A 438 6.49 0.07 -11.62
C GLN A 438 6.23 -1.35 -12.15
N ARG A 439 7.09 -2.31 -11.78
CA ARG A 439 7.05 -3.72 -12.20
C ARG A 439 7.16 -4.66 -11.00
N LEU A 440 6.82 -5.92 -11.24
CA LEU A 440 6.92 -7.01 -10.27
C LEU A 440 7.81 -8.11 -10.83
N ASP A 441 8.92 -8.37 -10.14
CA ASP A 441 9.82 -9.48 -10.44
C ASP A 441 9.61 -10.63 -9.45
N TYR A 442 9.51 -11.84 -9.97
CA TYR A 442 9.26 -13.05 -9.18
C TYR A 442 10.54 -13.86 -8.99
N TYR A 443 10.82 -14.22 -7.74
CA TYR A 443 11.92 -15.10 -7.34
C TYR A 443 11.33 -16.32 -6.65
N ARG A 444 11.26 -17.43 -7.38
CA ARG A 444 10.60 -18.66 -6.92
C ARG A 444 11.53 -19.57 -6.14
N GLY A 445 11.02 -20.21 -5.08
CA GLY A 445 11.77 -21.18 -4.27
C GLY A 445 13.02 -20.60 -3.62
N ALA A 446 12.98 -19.31 -3.30
CA ALA A 446 14.11 -18.52 -2.86
C ALA A 446 13.75 -17.81 -1.57
N ASN A 447 14.46 -18.12 -0.48
CA ASN A 447 14.34 -17.34 0.74
C ASN A 447 14.98 -15.95 0.53
N PHE A 448 14.71 -15.01 1.43
CA PHE A 448 15.15 -13.61 1.30
C PHE A 448 16.64 -13.46 1.00
N GLU A 449 17.52 -14.22 1.67
CA GLU A 449 18.98 -14.15 1.44
C GLU A 449 19.36 -14.55 0.01
N SER A 450 18.78 -15.63 -0.51
CA SER A 450 19.04 -16.11 -1.88
C SER A 450 18.53 -15.13 -2.93
N PHE A 451 17.39 -14.49 -2.68
CA PHE A 451 16.87 -13.39 -3.48
C PHE A 451 17.86 -12.22 -3.51
N TYR A 452 18.35 -11.77 -2.34
CA TYR A 452 19.26 -10.65 -2.23
C TYR A 452 20.58 -10.91 -2.97
N ALA A 453 21.17 -12.10 -2.77
CA ALA A 453 22.38 -12.52 -3.47
C ALA A 453 22.19 -12.56 -4.99
N THR A 454 21.08 -13.14 -5.46
CA THR A 454 20.76 -13.22 -6.89
C THR A 454 20.54 -11.81 -7.49
N ARG A 455 19.87 -10.92 -6.76
CA ARG A 455 19.66 -9.52 -7.17
C ARG A 455 21.00 -8.78 -7.29
N GLU A 456 21.87 -8.89 -6.30
CA GLU A 456 23.20 -8.27 -6.36
C GLU A 456 24.04 -8.80 -7.52
N GLU A 457 24.02 -10.11 -7.77
CA GLU A 457 24.75 -10.72 -8.86
C GLU A 457 24.22 -10.25 -10.23
N ARG A 458 22.90 -10.20 -10.40
CA ARG A 458 22.26 -9.62 -11.59
C ARG A 458 22.67 -8.17 -11.79
N LYS A 459 22.70 -7.37 -10.72
CA LYS A 459 23.12 -5.95 -10.76
C LYS A 459 24.59 -5.80 -11.16
N LYS A 460 25.49 -6.58 -10.54
CA LYS A 460 26.92 -6.59 -10.88
C LYS A 460 27.15 -7.02 -12.34
N THR A 461 26.40 -8.00 -12.81
CA THR A 461 26.47 -8.50 -14.20
C THR A 461 25.97 -7.45 -15.18
N ALA A 462 24.79 -6.87 -14.95
CA ALA A 462 24.22 -5.81 -15.80
C ALA A 462 25.15 -4.59 -15.88
N LYS A 463 25.75 -4.18 -14.76
CA LYS A 463 26.73 -3.08 -14.72
C LYS A 463 27.97 -3.39 -15.56
N ARG A 464 28.55 -4.59 -15.41
CA ARG A 464 29.72 -5.01 -16.20
C ARG A 464 29.41 -5.10 -17.69
N GLU A 465 28.24 -5.63 -18.05
CA GLU A 465 27.79 -5.69 -19.45
C GLU A 465 27.64 -4.29 -20.05
N TYR A 466 27.02 -3.37 -19.31
CA TYR A 466 26.89 -1.98 -19.70
C TYR A 466 28.25 -1.29 -19.88
N GLU A 467 29.15 -1.40 -18.91
CA GLU A 467 30.51 -0.83 -18.97
C GLU A 467 31.30 -1.38 -20.15
N ASN A 468 31.24 -2.69 -20.39
CA ASN A 468 31.90 -3.34 -21.52
C ASN A 468 31.36 -2.83 -22.86
N GLN A 469 30.04 -2.67 -23.00
CA GLN A 469 29.45 -2.14 -24.23
C GLN A 469 29.75 -0.65 -24.43
N MET A 470 29.75 0.15 -23.36
CA MET A 470 30.13 1.55 -23.42
C MET A 470 31.59 1.73 -23.82
N ALA A 471 32.51 0.91 -23.27
CA ALA A 471 33.90 0.90 -23.67
C ALA A 471 34.08 0.51 -25.14
N GLN A 472 33.36 -0.51 -25.61
CA GLN A 472 33.37 -0.90 -27.03
C GLN A 472 32.84 0.21 -27.95
N ARG A 473 31.75 0.87 -27.55
CA ARG A 473 31.18 2.02 -28.28
C ARG A 473 32.16 3.18 -28.33
N ALA A 474 32.77 3.54 -27.20
CA ALA A 474 33.77 4.60 -27.12
C ALA A 474 35.00 4.30 -28.00
N HIS A 475 35.47 3.06 -28.00
CA HIS A 475 36.59 2.63 -28.85
C HIS A 475 36.24 2.70 -30.35
N LEU A 476 35.04 2.24 -30.75
CA LEU A 476 34.56 2.37 -32.13
C LEU A 476 34.41 3.85 -32.54
N GLN A 477 33.87 4.68 -31.66
CA GLN A 477 33.68 6.12 -31.88
C GLN A 477 35.02 6.84 -32.05
N ALA A 478 36.00 6.60 -31.18
CA ALA A 478 37.34 7.19 -31.28
C ALA A 478 38.05 6.79 -32.59
N PHE A 479 37.84 5.58 -33.07
CA PHE A 479 38.36 5.16 -34.38
C PHE A 479 37.64 5.87 -35.54
N ILE A 480 36.31 6.00 -35.47
CA ILE A 480 35.53 6.72 -36.47
C ILE A 480 35.99 8.18 -36.53
N ASP A 481 36.07 8.87 -35.40
CA ASP A 481 36.45 10.29 -35.33
C ASP A 481 37.87 10.53 -35.87
N LYS A 482 38.81 9.62 -35.58
CA LYS A 482 40.19 9.72 -36.05
C LYS A 482 40.35 9.47 -37.55
N PHE A 483 39.53 8.60 -38.14
CA PHE A 483 39.71 8.14 -39.53
C PHE A 483 38.60 8.57 -40.49
N ARG A 484 37.59 9.35 -40.03
CA ARG A 484 36.47 9.85 -40.84
C ARG A 484 36.90 10.65 -42.07
N TYR A 485 37.97 11.44 -41.94
CA TYR A 485 38.47 12.33 -42.98
C TYR A 485 39.64 11.74 -43.80
N ASN A 486 40.07 10.51 -43.50
CA ASN A 486 41.16 9.87 -44.22
C ASN A 486 40.62 8.97 -45.35
N ALA A 487 40.85 9.36 -46.60
CA ALA A 487 40.32 8.68 -47.79
C ALA A 487 40.70 7.19 -47.85
N ALA A 488 41.89 6.79 -47.38
CA ALA A 488 42.39 5.42 -47.47
C ALA A 488 41.71 4.44 -46.48
N LYS A 489 41.16 4.93 -45.36
CA LYS A 489 40.51 4.10 -44.32
C LYS A 489 39.00 4.35 -44.20
N SER A 490 38.44 5.08 -45.17
CA SER A 490 37.03 5.50 -45.22
C SER A 490 36.06 4.31 -45.24
N SER A 491 36.38 3.23 -45.97
CA SER A 491 35.56 2.01 -46.03
C SER A 491 35.51 1.25 -44.70
N GLU A 492 36.62 1.22 -43.96
CA GLU A 492 36.71 0.57 -42.64
C GLU A 492 35.97 1.39 -41.57
N ALA A 493 36.08 2.73 -41.64
CA ALA A 493 35.29 3.63 -40.82
C ALA A 493 33.78 3.48 -41.08
N GLN A 494 33.34 3.40 -42.34
CA GLN A 494 31.93 3.17 -42.69
C GLN A 494 31.41 1.80 -42.20
N SER A 495 32.22 0.75 -42.24
CA SER A 495 31.86 -0.57 -41.69
C SER A 495 31.63 -0.51 -40.17
N ARG A 496 32.49 0.22 -39.45
CA ARG A 496 32.38 0.41 -38.00
C ARG A 496 31.21 1.32 -37.61
N ILE A 497 30.88 2.33 -38.43
CA ILE A 497 29.64 3.13 -38.27
C ILE A 497 28.41 2.24 -38.34
N LYS A 498 28.31 1.36 -39.35
CA LYS A 498 27.20 0.41 -39.46
C LYS A 498 27.16 -0.59 -38.29
N LYS A 499 28.32 -1.00 -37.76
CA LYS A 499 28.38 -1.84 -36.55
C LYS A 499 27.88 -1.09 -35.32
N LEU A 500 28.23 0.19 -35.17
CA LEU A 500 27.75 1.04 -34.08
C LEU A 500 26.22 1.23 -34.15
N GLU A 501 25.66 1.48 -35.34
CA GLU A 501 24.21 1.62 -35.55
C GLU A 501 23.42 0.33 -35.30
N LYS A 502 24.03 -0.83 -35.55
CA LYS A 502 23.41 -2.15 -35.35
C LYS A 502 23.51 -2.65 -33.91
N MET A 503 24.38 -2.06 -33.07
CA MET A 503 24.48 -2.43 -31.66
C MET A 503 23.24 -1.93 -30.91
N PRO A 504 22.50 -2.79 -30.19
CA PRO A 504 21.34 -2.37 -29.42
C PRO A 504 21.74 -1.29 -28.42
N VAL A 505 20.93 -0.24 -28.30
CA VAL A 505 21.09 0.77 -27.24
C VAL A 505 20.66 0.10 -25.94
N LEU A 506 21.65 -0.32 -25.14
CA LEU A 506 21.39 -0.68 -23.76
C LEU A 506 21.01 0.59 -22.99
N GLU A 507 19.92 0.50 -22.26
CA GLU A 507 19.58 1.47 -21.23
C GLU A 507 20.64 1.39 -20.12
N PRO A 508 21.03 2.54 -19.53
CA PRO A 508 21.91 2.51 -18.37
C PRO A 508 21.27 1.65 -17.27
N PRO A 509 22.04 0.81 -16.56
CA PRO A 509 21.52 0.04 -15.46
C PRO A 509 20.86 1.01 -14.47
N GLU A 510 19.65 0.68 -14.02
CA GLU A 510 18.90 1.52 -13.10
C GLU A 510 19.76 1.83 -11.88
N THR A 511 20.14 3.11 -11.73
CA THR A 511 20.86 3.57 -10.55
C THR A 511 19.83 3.71 -9.45
N GLU A 512 19.59 2.63 -8.72
CA GLU A 512 18.85 2.71 -7.46
C GLU A 512 19.57 3.69 -6.53
N TYR A 513 18.80 4.57 -5.92
CA TYR A 513 19.27 5.56 -4.97
C TYR A 513 19.91 4.87 -3.76
N SER A 514 21.24 4.75 -3.74
CA SER A 514 21.94 4.30 -2.54
C SER A 514 21.85 5.40 -1.48
N VAL A 515 21.03 5.18 -0.46
CA VAL A 515 20.99 6.05 0.70
C VAL A 515 22.30 5.87 1.46
N LYS A 516 22.97 6.96 1.80
CA LYS A 516 24.10 6.97 2.72
C LYS A 516 23.74 7.90 3.86
N PHE A 517 23.88 7.45 5.09
CA PHE A 517 23.75 8.32 6.26
C PHE A 517 25.13 8.75 6.72
N LYS A 518 25.26 10.02 7.08
CA LYS A 518 26.52 10.55 7.62
C LYS A 518 26.23 11.38 8.86
N PHE A 519 26.71 10.89 10.00
CA PHE A 519 26.72 11.65 11.25
C PHE A 519 27.95 12.57 11.32
N PRO A 520 27.83 13.72 12.00
CA PRO A 520 28.97 14.61 12.22
C PRO A 520 30.01 13.96 13.16
N GLU A 521 31.25 14.43 13.06
CA GLU A 521 32.33 14.04 13.98
C GLU A 521 32.05 14.55 15.40
N VAL A 522 32.50 13.77 16.40
CA VAL A 522 32.16 14.01 17.81
C VAL A 522 33.33 14.65 18.56
N GLU A 523 33.03 15.68 19.35
CA GLU A 523 34.01 16.29 20.25
C GLU A 523 34.34 15.36 21.42
N LYS A 524 35.61 15.26 21.80
CA LYS A 524 36.02 14.41 22.93
C LYS A 524 35.57 15.00 24.27
N LEU A 525 34.93 14.19 25.10
CA LEU A 525 34.55 14.56 26.47
C LEU A 525 35.31 13.71 27.50
N SER A 526 35.58 14.31 28.66
CA SER A 526 36.17 13.61 29.81
C SER A 526 35.10 12.78 30.55
N PRO A 527 35.39 11.53 30.93
CA PRO A 527 34.52 10.74 31.80
C PRO A 527 34.32 11.40 33.18
N PRO A 528 33.21 11.13 33.90
CA PRO A 528 32.08 10.27 33.53
C PRO A 528 31.13 10.92 32.51
N ILE A 529 30.53 10.13 31.62
CA ILE A 529 29.66 10.64 30.55
C ILE A 529 28.19 10.57 30.98
N ILE A 530 27.63 9.36 31.11
CA ILE A 530 26.34 9.12 31.78
C ILE A 530 26.49 7.88 32.67
N GLN A 531 26.13 8.01 33.94
CA GLN A 531 26.14 6.91 34.89
C GLN A 531 24.84 6.90 35.70
N MET A 532 24.17 5.75 35.73
CA MET A 532 23.04 5.45 36.60
C MET A 532 23.50 4.53 37.72
N THR A 533 23.17 4.87 38.96
CA THR A 533 23.50 4.06 40.13
C THR A 533 22.29 3.89 41.04
N GLY A 534 21.86 2.64 41.22
CA GLY A 534 20.75 2.22 42.07
C GLY A 534 19.41 2.82 41.67
N VAL A 535 19.19 3.11 40.39
CA VAL A 535 18.02 3.88 39.94
C VAL A 535 16.75 3.05 40.03
N THR A 536 15.75 3.57 40.71
CA THR A 536 14.41 2.98 40.84
C THR A 536 13.36 3.98 40.37
N PHE A 537 12.40 3.51 39.56
CA PHE A 537 11.36 4.36 38.99
C PHE A 537 10.02 3.62 38.82
N GLY A 538 8.92 4.31 39.09
CA GLY A 538 7.55 3.87 38.80
C GLY A 538 6.66 5.06 38.45
N TYR A 539 5.73 4.88 37.50
CA TYR A 539 4.78 5.93 37.12
C TYR A 539 3.76 6.23 38.23
N SER A 540 3.45 5.23 39.05
CA SER A 540 2.69 5.38 40.29
C SER A 540 3.49 4.77 41.44
N LYS A 541 3.19 5.18 42.68
CA LYS A 541 3.85 4.63 43.87
C LYS A 541 3.59 3.14 44.07
N GLU A 542 2.51 2.63 43.49
CA GLU A 542 2.06 1.23 43.59
C GLU A 542 2.70 0.35 42.50
N ASN A 543 3.02 0.92 41.34
CA ASN A 543 3.59 0.18 40.20
C ASN A 543 5.02 0.64 39.91
N ILE A 544 5.97 0.04 40.63
CA ILE A 544 7.41 0.22 40.37
C ILE A 544 7.78 -0.57 39.11
N LEU A 545 8.21 0.15 38.07
CA LEU A 545 8.58 -0.42 36.77
C LEU A 545 10.04 -0.86 36.73
N LEU A 546 10.95 -0.08 37.34
CA LEU A 546 12.39 -0.32 37.34
C LEU A 546 12.91 -0.30 38.78
N ARG A 547 13.74 -1.27 39.14
CA ARG A 547 14.32 -1.47 40.48
C ARG A 547 15.83 -1.60 40.37
N ASN A 548 16.56 -0.79 41.15
CA ASN A 548 18.01 -0.86 41.31
C ASN A 548 18.79 -1.01 39.99
N VAL A 549 18.52 -0.13 39.03
CA VAL A 549 19.15 -0.15 37.71
C VAL A 549 20.51 0.55 37.79
N ASP A 550 21.56 -0.20 37.44
CA ASP A 550 22.94 0.27 37.30
C ASP A 550 23.35 0.20 35.82
N LEU A 551 23.69 1.35 35.24
CA LEU A 551 24.07 1.44 33.82
C LEU A 551 25.13 2.54 33.64
N ASP A 552 26.26 2.18 33.03
CA ASP A 552 27.33 3.11 32.66
C ASP A 552 27.40 3.19 31.13
N VAL A 553 27.33 4.42 30.59
CA VAL A 553 27.39 4.69 29.16
C VAL A 553 28.56 5.62 28.87
N GLN A 554 29.53 5.13 28.10
CA GLN A 554 30.73 5.85 27.68
C GLN A 554 30.63 6.28 26.21
N LEU A 555 31.59 7.08 25.72
CA LEU A 555 31.60 7.57 24.33
C LEU A 555 31.88 6.47 23.30
N ASP A 556 32.51 5.37 23.68
CA ASP A 556 32.76 4.21 22.82
C ASP A 556 31.72 3.11 23.01
N SER A 557 30.77 3.29 23.94
CA SER A 557 29.77 2.29 24.27
C SER A 557 28.83 2.04 23.08
N ARG A 558 28.56 0.76 22.82
CA ARG A 558 27.60 0.27 21.84
C ARG A 558 26.64 -0.69 22.53
N ILE A 559 25.57 -0.13 23.08
CA ILE A 559 24.67 -0.82 23.98
C ILE A 559 23.34 -1.07 23.27
N GLY A 560 22.94 -2.34 23.20
CA GLY A 560 21.62 -2.75 22.75
C GLY A 560 20.74 -3.15 23.93
N ILE A 561 19.62 -2.47 24.14
CA ILE A 561 18.64 -2.85 25.17
C ILE A 561 17.54 -3.70 24.53
N VAL A 562 17.34 -4.90 25.06
CA VAL A 562 16.34 -5.87 24.58
C VAL A 562 15.42 -6.29 25.73
N GLY A 563 14.19 -6.68 25.41
CA GLY A 563 13.18 -7.07 26.39
C GLY A 563 11.77 -7.04 25.83
N PRO A 564 10.78 -7.63 26.53
CA PRO A 564 9.39 -7.63 26.08
C PRO A 564 8.78 -6.22 26.06
N ASN A 565 7.76 -5.99 25.24
CA ASN A 565 7.04 -4.74 25.20
C ASN A 565 6.37 -4.45 26.55
N GLY A 566 6.54 -3.21 27.00
CA GLY A 566 6.08 -2.79 28.33
C GLY A 566 7.03 -3.10 29.48
N ALA A 567 8.20 -3.72 29.25
CA ALA A 567 9.21 -3.94 30.29
C ALA A 567 9.83 -2.65 30.87
N GLY A 568 9.69 -1.52 30.15
CA GLY A 568 10.25 -0.23 30.56
C GLY A 568 11.47 0.24 29.77
N LYS A 569 11.79 -0.38 28.62
CA LYS A 569 12.89 0.01 27.70
C LYS A 569 12.92 1.52 27.42
N THR A 570 11.83 2.06 26.87
CA THR A 570 11.68 3.50 26.61
C THR A 570 11.77 4.35 27.88
N THR A 571 11.34 3.81 29.03
CA THR A 571 11.43 4.52 30.32
C THR A 571 12.87 4.64 30.79
N VAL A 572 13.69 3.60 30.62
CA VAL A 572 15.15 3.65 30.86
C VAL A 572 15.79 4.73 29.99
N LEU A 573 15.47 4.76 28.69
CA LEU A 573 15.97 5.79 27.79
C LEU A 573 15.56 7.21 28.24
N LYS A 574 14.31 7.38 28.67
CA LYS A 574 13.80 8.68 29.18
C LYS A 574 14.48 9.13 30.48
N LEU A 575 14.85 8.19 31.36
CA LEU A 575 15.63 8.47 32.56
C LEU A 575 17.07 8.91 32.18
N LEU A 576 17.70 8.21 31.24
CA LEU A 576 19.05 8.53 30.76
C LEU A 576 19.16 9.91 30.11
N ILE A 577 18.12 10.38 29.42
CA ILE A 577 18.11 11.73 28.82
C ILE A 577 17.64 12.82 29.79
N GLY A 578 17.31 12.47 31.05
CA GLY A 578 16.84 13.42 32.06
C GLY A 578 15.41 13.94 31.85
N LYS A 579 14.60 13.30 30.99
CA LYS A 579 13.17 13.66 30.83
C LYS A 579 12.30 13.16 31.99
N LEU A 580 12.76 12.13 32.68
CA LEU A 580 12.12 11.60 33.88
C LEU A 580 13.10 11.68 35.05
N SER A 581 12.59 12.04 36.22
CA SER A 581 13.37 12.01 37.45
C SER A 581 13.23 10.65 38.13
N PRO A 582 14.33 10.03 38.59
CA PRO A 582 14.25 8.77 39.32
C PRO A 582 13.52 8.97 40.66
N THR A 583 12.81 7.94 41.13
CA THR A 583 12.17 7.95 42.46
C THR A 583 13.20 7.73 43.56
N SER A 584 14.21 6.89 43.29
CA SER A 584 15.38 6.65 44.13
C SER A 584 16.60 6.36 43.24
N GLY A 585 17.81 6.53 43.78
CA GLY A 585 19.08 6.39 43.05
C GLY A 585 19.61 7.71 42.49
N LEU A 586 20.77 7.65 41.84
CA LEU A 586 21.48 8.82 41.30
C LEU A 586 21.75 8.64 39.79
N ILE A 587 21.51 9.71 39.02
CA ILE A 587 21.91 9.81 37.61
C ILE A 587 22.94 10.94 37.51
N SER A 588 24.17 10.60 37.13
CA SER A 588 25.27 11.54 36.92
C SER A 588 25.52 11.72 35.42
N GLN A 589 25.62 12.97 34.97
CA GLN A 589 25.83 13.30 33.56
C GLN A 589 26.87 14.42 33.41
N ASN A 590 27.67 14.37 32.36
CA ASN A 590 28.60 15.46 32.05
C ASN A 590 27.80 16.72 31.61
N PRO A 591 28.05 17.91 32.19
CA PRO A 591 27.30 19.13 31.84
C PRO A 591 27.44 19.58 30.37
N ARG A 592 28.51 19.18 29.68
CA ARG A 592 28.73 19.48 28.25
C ARG A 592 28.18 18.41 27.32
N LEU A 593 27.58 17.36 27.86
CA LEU A 593 27.03 16.27 27.08
C LEU A 593 25.85 16.75 26.24
N ARG A 594 25.86 16.33 24.97
CA ARG A 594 24.73 16.50 24.05
C ARG A 594 24.23 15.12 23.68
N VAL A 595 22.97 14.83 23.98
CA VAL A 595 22.35 13.55 23.67
C VAL A 595 21.34 13.74 22.55
N GLY A 596 21.52 13.02 21.46
CA GLY A 596 20.56 12.95 20.35
C GLY A 596 19.57 11.84 20.63
N PHE A 597 18.30 12.17 20.89
CA PHE A 597 17.26 11.20 21.18
C PHE A 597 16.30 11.03 20.00
N PHE A 598 16.31 9.84 19.40
CA PHE A 598 15.33 9.41 18.41
C PHE A 598 14.25 8.59 19.11
N ALA A 599 13.05 9.14 19.20
CA ALA A 599 11.90 8.48 19.83
C ALA A 599 11.06 7.74 18.80
N GLN A 600 10.34 6.71 19.22
CA GLN A 600 9.39 6.00 18.36
C GLN A 600 8.34 6.94 17.72
N HIS A 601 7.83 7.93 18.47
CA HIS A 601 6.89 8.95 18.00
C HIS A 601 7.56 10.27 17.55
N HIS A 602 8.86 10.27 17.22
CA HIS A 602 9.56 11.50 16.87
C HIS A 602 9.04 12.12 15.56
N VAL A 603 8.47 11.29 14.68
CA VAL A 603 7.79 11.74 13.45
C VAL A 603 6.54 12.58 13.77
N ASP A 604 5.83 12.28 14.86
CA ASP A 604 4.62 13.01 15.27
C ASP A 604 4.95 14.40 15.85
N ALA A 605 6.20 14.62 16.27
CA ALA A 605 6.68 15.94 16.71
C ALA A 605 7.02 16.87 15.53
N LEU A 606 7.05 16.37 14.29
CA LEU A 606 7.29 17.18 13.10
C LEU A 606 6.05 17.98 12.71
N ASP A 607 6.22 19.27 12.43
CA ASP A 607 5.12 20.12 11.97
C ASP A 607 4.75 19.79 10.51
N LEU A 608 3.76 18.91 10.33
CA LEU A 608 3.32 18.39 9.03
C LEU A 608 2.89 19.48 8.03
N THR A 609 2.59 20.69 8.50
CA THR A 609 2.15 21.81 7.65
C THR A 609 3.30 22.47 6.90
N MET A 610 4.53 22.38 7.43
CA MET A 610 5.73 23.03 6.91
C MET A 610 6.54 22.10 6.00
N SER A 611 7.48 22.68 5.24
CA SER A 611 8.48 21.89 4.50
C SER A 611 9.64 21.46 5.42
N ALA A 612 10.36 20.40 5.04
CA ALA A 612 11.49 19.90 5.84
C ALA A 612 12.60 20.96 6.00
N VAL A 613 12.92 21.70 4.93
CA VAL A 613 13.91 22.80 4.97
C VAL A 613 13.42 23.93 5.88
N SER A 614 12.17 24.36 5.73
CA SER A 614 11.60 25.42 6.56
C SER A 614 11.51 25.03 8.04
N PHE A 615 11.23 23.76 8.33
CA PHE A 615 11.23 23.21 9.68
C PHE A 615 12.62 23.25 10.31
N MET A 616 13.66 22.82 9.58
CA MET A 616 15.05 22.91 10.05
C MET A 616 15.49 24.35 10.30
N ALA A 617 15.16 25.26 9.39
CA ALA A 617 15.50 26.68 9.52
C ALA A 617 14.81 27.34 10.74
N LYS A 618 13.57 26.93 11.06
CA LYS A 618 12.82 27.40 12.23
C LYS A 618 13.37 26.84 13.53
N THR A 619 13.70 25.54 13.57
CA THR A 619 14.12 24.84 14.79
C THR A 619 15.61 25.09 15.12
N TYR A 620 16.45 25.23 14.10
CA TYR A 620 17.91 25.40 14.25
C TYR A 620 18.40 26.61 13.45
N PRO A 621 18.02 27.85 13.80
CA PRO A 621 18.38 29.03 13.02
C PRO A 621 19.91 29.22 12.96
N GLY A 622 20.41 29.73 11.83
CA GLY A 622 21.82 30.12 11.68
C GLY A 622 22.53 29.54 10.46
N LYS A 623 21.94 28.59 9.74
CA LYS A 623 22.45 28.07 8.46
C LYS A 623 21.61 28.54 7.28
N THR A 624 22.19 28.47 6.09
CA THR A 624 21.53 28.79 4.82
C THR A 624 20.64 27.64 4.34
N ASP A 625 19.63 27.96 3.51
CA ASP A 625 18.75 26.95 2.89
C ASP A 625 19.53 25.88 2.11
N GLU A 626 20.64 26.26 1.47
CA GLU A 626 21.50 25.33 0.73
C GLU A 626 22.18 24.31 1.65
N GLU A 627 22.64 24.75 2.83
CA GLU A 627 23.23 23.86 3.83
C GLU A 627 22.22 22.89 4.42
N TYR A 628 20.97 23.33 4.69
CA TYR A 628 19.90 22.40 5.10
C TYR A 628 19.57 21.39 4.02
N ARG A 629 19.53 21.81 2.74
CA ARG A 629 19.34 20.87 1.62
C ARG A 629 20.49 19.88 1.50
N ARG A 630 21.73 20.32 1.69
CA ARG A 630 22.90 19.43 1.70
C ARG A 630 22.83 18.43 2.86
N GLN A 631 22.41 18.88 4.04
CA GLN A 631 22.19 18.02 5.20
C GLN A 631 21.10 16.98 4.92
N LEU A 632 19.94 17.40 4.41
CA LEU A 632 18.85 16.50 4.00
C LEU A 632 19.32 15.51 2.93
N GLY A 633 20.13 15.96 1.97
CA GLY A 633 20.74 15.12 0.94
C GLY A 633 21.67 14.06 1.52
N ALA A 634 22.42 14.37 2.58
CA ALA A 634 23.24 13.42 3.32
C ALA A 634 22.44 12.39 4.13
N PHE A 635 21.10 12.52 4.17
CA PHE A 635 20.17 11.51 4.70
C PHE A 635 19.23 10.97 3.61
N GLY A 636 19.60 11.10 2.33
CA GLY A 636 18.85 10.53 1.21
C GLY A 636 17.58 11.30 0.82
N ILE A 637 17.41 12.55 1.28
CA ILE A 637 16.32 13.44 0.84
C ILE A 637 16.91 14.44 -0.15
N THR A 638 16.76 14.13 -1.44
CA THR A 638 17.34 14.91 -2.54
C THR A 638 16.27 15.63 -3.36
N GLY A 639 16.69 16.65 -4.11
CA GLY A 639 15.84 17.33 -5.08
C GLY A 639 14.70 18.13 -4.45
N THR A 640 13.50 18.04 -5.04
CA THR A 640 12.32 18.80 -4.63
C THR A 640 11.63 18.25 -3.38
N THR A 641 11.92 17.01 -2.98
CA THR A 641 11.29 16.35 -1.82
C THR A 641 11.50 17.13 -0.52
N GLY A 642 12.66 17.77 -0.33
CA GLY A 642 12.91 18.60 0.85
C GLY A 642 12.08 19.89 0.92
N LEU A 643 11.52 20.33 -0.21
CA LEU A 643 10.67 21.53 -0.32
C LEU A 643 9.18 21.22 -0.22
N GLN A 644 8.80 19.96 -0.34
CA GLN A 644 7.42 19.53 -0.17
C GLN A 644 7.01 19.63 1.30
N LYS A 645 5.69 19.79 1.53
CA LYS A 645 5.13 19.75 2.87
C LYS A 645 5.36 18.37 3.50
N MET A 646 5.72 18.35 4.78
CA MET A 646 6.02 17.10 5.49
C MET A 646 4.82 16.16 5.56
N ALA A 647 3.58 16.65 5.48
CA ALA A 647 2.38 15.83 5.38
C ALA A 647 2.39 14.82 4.22
N VAL A 648 2.99 15.19 3.07
CA VAL A 648 3.01 14.38 1.84
C VAL A 648 4.15 13.35 1.86
N LEU A 649 5.14 13.54 2.72
CA LEU A 649 6.27 12.63 2.83
C LEU A 649 5.83 11.27 3.41
N SER A 650 6.42 10.19 2.89
CA SER A 650 6.26 8.86 3.47
C SER A 650 6.84 8.79 4.88
N GLY A 651 6.39 7.81 5.69
CA GLY A 651 6.92 7.61 7.06
C GLY A 651 8.45 7.44 7.09
N GLY A 652 9.02 6.73 6.11
CA GLY A 652 10.48 6.58 5.98
C GLY A 652 11.19 7.89 5.63
N GLN A 653 10.62 8.70 4.73
CA GLN A 653 11.15 10.03 4.44
C GLN A 653 11.08 10.95 5.66
N LYS A 654 9.97 10.93 6.41
CA LYS A 654 9.85 11.68 7.67
C LYS A 654 10.89 11.26 8.70
N SER A 655 11.13 9.95 8.83
CA SER A 655 12.17 9.41 9.72
C SER A 655 13.58 9.87 9.30
N ARG A 656 13.87 9.90 7.99
CA ARG A 656 15.13 10.46 7.45
C ARG A 656 15.28 11.96 7.75
N VAL A 657 14.21 12.76 7.66
CA VAL A 657 14.23 14.17 8.10
C VAL A 657 14.58 14.26 9.58
N ALA A 658 13.97 13.42 10.42
CA ALA A 658 14.25 13.38 11.85
C ALA A 658 15.72 13.03 12.15
N PHE A 659 16.30 12.03 11.47
CA PHE A 659 17.74 11.74 11.59
C PHE A 659 18.62 12.91 11.15
N ALA A 660 18.24 13.59 10.07
CA ALA A 660 18.96 14.76 9.59
C ALA A 660 18.90 15.93 10.59
N CYS A 661 17.75 16.16 11.23
CA CYS A 661 17.58 17.13 12.32
C CYS A 661 18.43 16.75 13.54
N LEU A 662 18.43 15.47 13.91
CA LEU A 662 19.21 14.96 15.03
C LEU A 662 20.71 15.17 14.79
N ALA A 663 21.19 14.88 13.58
CA ALA A 663 22.57 15.12 13.19
C ALA A 663 22.97 16.60 13.23
N LEU A 664 22.04 17.56 13.06
CA LEU A 664 22.35 19.00 13.21
C LEU A 664 22.71 19.40 14.64
N THR A 665 22.29 18.62 15.65
CA THR A 665 22.58 18.90 17.06
C THR A 665 24.00 18.51 17.50
N ASN A 666 24.79 17.91 16.59
CA ASN A 666 26.13 17.37 16.88
C ASN A 666 26.17 16.56 18.20
N PRO A 667 25.35 15.50 18.32
CA PRO A 667 25.24 14.73 19.54
C PRO A 667 26.53 13.95 19.83
N HIS A 668 26.85 13.77 21.11
CA HIS A 668 27.95 12.92 21.55
C HIS A 668 27.50 11.48 21.81
N ILE A 669 26.25 11.32 22.27
CA ILE A 669 25.58 10.03 22.43
C ILE A 669 24.30 10.03 21.61
N LEU A 670 24.10 8.97 20.84
CA LEU A 670 22.86 8.67 20.13
C LEU A 670 22.04 7.69 20.95
N VAL A 671 20.81 8.07 21.28
CA VAL A 671 19.83 7.22 21.94
C VAL A 671 18.69 6.96 20.96
N LEU A 672 18.55 5.72 20.50
CA LEU A 672 17.62 5.33 19.45
C LEU A 672 16.56 4.36 20.00
N ASP A 673 15.30 4.77 19.97
CA ASP A 673 14.16 3.93 20.39
C ASP A 673 13.41 3.40 19.15
N GLU A 674 13.61 2.12 18.84
CA GLU A 674 13.08 1.42 17.66
C GLU A 674 13.33 2.16 16.32
N PRO A 675 14.61 2.43 15.96
CA PRO A 675 14.96 3.19 14.75
C PRO A 675 14.62 2.45 13.44
N SER A 676 14.37 1.13 13.49
CA SER A 676 13.93 0.33 12.36
C SER A 676 12.52 0.69 11.87
N ASN A 677 11.70 1.30 12.72
CA ASN A 677 10.31 1.59 12.39
C ASN A 677 10.23 2.55 11.20
N HIS A 678 9.45 2.16 10.19
CA HIS A 678 9.23 2.93 8.95
C HIS A 678 10.46 3.14 8.05
N LEU A 679 11.62 2.56 8.37
CA LEU A 679 12.77 2.54 7.44
C LEU A 679 12.68 1.33 6.52
N ASP A 680 13.08 1.54 5.26
CA ASP A 680 13.25 0.47 4.29
C ASP A 680 14.60 -0.23 4.50
N ILE A 681 14.71 -1.44 3.98
CA ILE A 681 15.88 -2.32 4.12
C ILE A 681 17.19 -1.60 3.75
N GLU A 682 17.18 -0.81 2.67
CA GLU A 682 18.38 -0.08 2.21
C GLU A 682 18.75 1.09 3.13
N ALA A 683 17.76 1.81 3.71
CA ALA A 683 18.06 2.85 4.69
C ALA A 683 18.48 2.27 6.04
N MET A 684 17.99 1.08 6.40
CA MET A 684 18.44 0.38 7.59
C MET A 684 19.91 -0.05 7.48
N ASP A 685 20.33 -0.57 6.33
CA ASP A 685 21.75 -0.86 6.07
C ASP A 685 22.60 0.42 6.15
N ALA A 686 22.13 1.49 5.51
CA ALA A 686 22.80 2.79 5.55
C ALA A 686 22.93 3.35 6.98
N LEU A 687 21.93 3.10 7.83
CA LEU A 687 21.97 3.48 9.25
C LEU A 687 22.93 2.60 10.04
N ALA A 688 22.91 1.29 9.84
CA ALA A 688 23.82 0.37 10.51
C ALA A 688 25.28 0.73 10.20
N ASP A 689 25.60 1.01 8.93
CA ASP A 689 26.92 1.44 8.50
C ASP A 689 27.30 2.80 9.12
N ALA A 690 26.39 3.77 9.12
CA ALA A 690 26.65 5.09 9.68
C ALA A 690 26.83 5.07 11.20
N LEU A 691 26.08 4.22 11.93
CA LEU A 691 26.24 4.04 13.38
C LEU A 691 27.53 3.31 13.74
N LYS A 692 28.00 2.44 12.85
CA LYS A 692 29.29 1.77 13.00
C LYS A 692 30.45 2.75 12.82
N GLU A 693 30.36 3.66 11.85
CA GLU A 693 31.36 4.71 11.61
C GLU A 693 31.31 5.87 12.63
N PHE A 694 30.19 6.05 13.34
CA PHE A 694 30.02 7.15 14.29
C PHE A 694 30.99 7.04 15.48
N GLU A 695 31.74 8.09 15.80
CA GLU A 695 32.75 8.04 16.88
C GLU A 695 32.18 8.18 18.31
N GLY A 696 30.92 8.58 18.44
CA GLY A 696 30.25 8.76 19.74
C GLY A 696 29.55 7.51 20.26
N GLY A 697 28.93 7.62 21.43
CA GLY A 697 28.27 6.48 22.10
C GLY A 697 26.93 6.17 21.44
N VAL A 698 26.59 4.90 21.27
CA VAL A 698 25.29 4.49 20.71
C VAL A 698 24.57 3.60 21.71
N LEU A 699 23.37 4.03 22.07
CA LEU A 699 22.41 3.27 22.86
C LEU A 699 21.17 3.06 22.02
N MET A 700 20.82 1.81 21.75
CA MET A 700 19.66 1.50 20.92
C MET A 700 18.74 0.46 21.55
N VAL A 701 17.45 0.68 21.40
CA VAL A 701 16.40 -0.31 21.61
C VAL A 701 15.92 -0.72 20.22
N SER A 702 15.99 -2.00 19.90
CA SER A 702 15.44 -2.51 18.65
C SER A 702 15.00 -3.96 18.81
N HIS A 703 13.97 -4.34 18.08
CA HIS A 703 13.61 -5.74 17.86
C HIS A 703 14.38 -6.40 16.70
N ASP A 704 15.09 -5.62 15.87
CA ASP A 704 15.86 -6.14 14.75
C ASP A 704 17.20 -6.73 15.23
N VAL A 705 17.28 -8.06 15.14
CA VAL A 705 18.45 -8.86 15.47
C VAL A 705 19.67 -8.48 14.62
N THR A 706 19.47 -8.17 13.34
CA THR A 706 20.58 -7.88 12.42
C THR A 706 21.20 -6.52 12.70
N MET A 707 20.40 -5.51 13.00
CA MET A 707 20.89 -4.20 13.41
C MET A 707 21.66 -4.28 14.73
N LEU A 708 21.11 -4.98 15.72
CA LEU A 708 21.76 -5.18 17.01
C LEU A 708 23.10 -5.91 16.85
N GLN A 709 23.16 -6.97 16.05
CA GLN A 709 24.41 -7.70 15.80
C GLN A 709 25.47 -6.85 15.09
N THR A 710 25.05 -5.97 14.19
CA THR A 710 25.97 -5.17 13.38
C THR A 710 26.53 -3.98 14.16
N VAL A 711 25.71 -3.35 15.01
CA VAL A 711 26.04 -2.09 15.68
C VAL A 711 26.45 -2.29 17.16
N CYS A 712 25.80 -3.19 17.89
CA CYS A 712 25.99 -3.33 19.33
C CYS A 712 27.11 -4.31 19.69
N THR A 713 27.92 -3.94 20.68
CA THR A 713 28.95 -4.82 21.27
C THR A 713 28.51 -5.43 22.59
N SER A 714 27.54 -4.83 23.27
CA SER A 714 27.00 -5.30 24.53
C SER A 714 25.48 -5.27 24.53
N LEU A 715 24.87 -6.31 25.09
CA LEU A 715 23.42 -6.42 25.21
C LEU A 715 23.00 -6.31 26.66
N TRP A 716 21.91 -5.61 26.89
CA TRP A 716 21.30 -5.42 28.19
C TRP A 716 19.85 -5.86 28.12
N VAL A 717 19.46 -6.75 29.02
CA VAL A 717 18.11 -7.32 29.05
C VAL A 717 17.31 -6.58 30.10
N CYS A 718 16.20 -5.97 29.67
CA CYS A 718 15.21 -5.36 30.52
C CYS A 718 14.07 -6.36 30.76
N ASP A 719 14.07 -6.99 31.93
CA ASP A 719 13.07 -7.99 32.32
C ASP A 719 12.85 -7.98 33.84
N GLY A 720 11.65 -8.34 34.30
CA GLY A 720 11.30 -8.41 35.73
C GLY A 720 11.45 -7.10 36.50
N GLY A 721 11.52 -5.96 35.81
CA GLY A 721 11.79 -4.65 36.40
C GLY A 721 13.25 -4.39 36.74
N THR A 722 14.18 -5.16 36.18
CA THR A 722 15.64 -4.94 36.28
C THR A 722 16.25 -4.78 34.89
N VAL A 723 17.45 -4.20 34.82
CA VAL A 723 18.21 -4.07 33.58
C VAL A 723 19.60 -4.63 33.82
N GLU A 724 19.88 -5.78 33.24
CA GLU A 724 21.12 -6.52 33.49
C GLU A 724 21.91 -6.72 32.21
N LYS A 725 23.24 -6.67 32.32
CA LYS A 725 24.14 -6.98 31.20
C LYS A 725 24.08 -8.46 30.87
N PHE A 726 23.71 -8.79 29.64
CA PHE A 726 23.69 -10.16 29.17
C PHE A 726 25.09 -10.60 28.73
N PRO A 727 25.61 -11.74 29.23
CA PRO A 727 26.98 -12.17 28.97
C PRO A 727 27.18 -12.85 27.60
N GLY A 728 26.14 -12.96 26.77
CA GLY A 728 26.21 -13.63 25.46
C GLY A 728 25.79 -12.73 24.29
N ASP A 729 25.85 -13.29 23.09
CA ASP A 729 25.48 -12.58 21.85
C ASP A 729 23.96 -12.60 21.60
N VAL A 730 23.50 -11.83 20.60
CA VAL A 730 22.08 -11.73 20.23
C VAL A 730 21.48 -13.11 19.90
N GLN A 731 22.26 -14.02 19.31
CA GLN A 731 21.80 -15.38 19.02
C GLN A 731 21.57 -16.21 20.29
N ALA A 732 22.45 -16.07 21.30
CA ALA A 732 22.27 -16.72 22.59
C ALA A 732 21.02 -16.18 23.30
N TYR A 733 20.72 -14.89 23.13
CA TYR A 733 19.48 -14.28 23.61
C TYR A 733 18.24 -14.83 22.90
N LYS A 734 18.24 -14.98 21.56
CA LYS A 734 17.12 -15.62 20.81
C LYS A 734 16.85 -17.05 21.33
N LYS A 735 17.90 -17.84 21.58
CA LYS A 735 17.76 -19.20 22.14
C LYS A 735 17.16 -19.19 23.55
N ARG A 736 17.58 -18.25 24.40
CA ARG A 736 17.01 -18.09 25.75
C ARG A 736 15.53 -17.74 25.70
N ILE A 737 15.13 -16.82 24.81
CA ILE A 737 13.72 -16.45 24.62
C ILE A 737 12.91 -17.64 24.10
N ALA A 738 13.39 -18.34 23.08
CA ALA A 738 12.68 -19.48 22.52
C ALA A 738 12.44 -20.55 23.61
N ALA A 739 13.47 -20.87 24.40
CA ALA A 739 13.35 -21.79 25.52
C ALA A 739 12.37 -21.30 26.61
N GLN A 740 12.32 -19.99 26.88
CA GLN A 740 11.34 -19.40 27.81
C GLN A 740 9.91 -19.45 27.26
N ALA A 741 9.71 -19.24 25.95
CA ALA A 741 8.40 -19.36 25.30
C ALA A 741 7.91 -20.82 25.31
N ASP A 742 8.81 -21.78 25.08
CA ASP A 742 8.52 -23.21 25.19
C ASP A 742 8.15 -23.60 26.64
N ALA A 743 8.88 -23.06 27.62
CA ALA A 743 8.64 -23.32 29.04
C ALA A 743 7.37 -22.64 29.59
N ALA A 744 6.96 -21.50 29.02
CA ALA A 744 5.71 -20.81 29.33
C ALA A 744 4.47 -21.51 28.71
N GLY A 745 4.65 -22.66 28.05
CA GLY A 745 3.56 -23.48 27.52
C GLY A 745 3.04 -23.05 26.15
N VAL A 746 3.69 -22.09 25.48
CA VAL A 746 3.22 -21.54 24.20
C VAL A 746 3.42 -22.52 23.03
N VAL A 747 4.36 -23.46 23.16
CA VAL A 747 4.73 -24.37 22.05
C VAL A 747 4.37 -25.84 22.33
N LYS A 748 3.91 -26.17 23.55
CA LYS A 748 3.60 -27.57 23.93
C LYS A 748 2.17 -28.05 23.58
N ALA A 749 1.41 -27.27 22.82
CA ALA A 749 0.05 -27.62 22.41
C ALA A 749 -0.14 -27.62 20.88
N HIS A 750 0.87 -28.10 20.15
CA HIS A 750 0.71 -28.58 18.77
C HIS A 750 1.01 -30.07 18.70
#